data_AF-A0AA88N8U6-F1
#
_entry.id   AF-A0AA88N8U6-F1
#
_cell.length_a   1.000
_cell.length_b   1.000
_cell.length_c   1.000
_cell.angle_alpha   90.00
_cell.angle_beta   90.00
_cell.angle_gamma   90.00
#
_symmetry.space_group_name_H-M   'P 1'
#
loop_
_entity.id
_entity.type
_entity.pdbx_description
1 polymer ?
#
loop_
_entity_poly.entity_id
_entity_poly.type
_entity_poly.pdbx_seq_one_letter_code
_entity_poly.pdbx_strand_id
1 'polypeptide(L)'
;MNQSTVELEPFGYSYNDYSDWYSNNAEPTKPPKEVILPCDPTADDKFFHICILSMSLVVMLILAVLTRKNKFCQGFSRGSSSIFSPTNFLDQTQEKGLVMAVYGLMFSKLAVLVIAPDPLPFSKGTPVELKEYMKIIAIFYYPVLYYPLLACSTLQRKAGYVFGALLSFCHFGVLVWQKFDCPTTPEIYKYYALLASLPQLACLAYLCVQFPLLFVRGPKTDEDLDSSYYTNYVKSLLKRKSSTVSSSTEQPTLAERILEVPKSYIYIPEKVFCFPLKLAVSAFVASVAIYHTALLLVVLVVPTLHIVRAGIDENIAFLLLGFGVVLSDDRMEVVNIITFYTWLLEVCYLSAVTLSCIVSLLMLMRSMVLHRSNVKGLYKGDIYNLYNSLKTLSPSKPGIVCWMGLTGYQAAIVCLGMAIQTVVFFICFLFLVFLIIIPVFYGRNIIVFEIAGKAWPVWVTLILATALQHVTAKFAFIKKEAGTRDLNKRESLYLLTYLLFLINTLVGQIVALWRMVITALYNIIHFGRIDISLLHRTAESYDPAYQYYTQFLKVEVSQSHPVMKAFCGLLLDMMVECGRAGHKIRDAEEGIEENRPRKAASSSRIRARWQVLYTLVNNPSLLGSRKHFQIRQTSESILNGTPNHSSKKGSRKESGRPAAEPAESTENPTNQDKSD
;
A
#
# COMPACT_ATOMS: atom_id res chain seq x y z
N MET A 1 -53.70 61.64 -38.52
CA MET A 1 -53.03 62.80 -37.90
C MET A 1 -51.62 62.37 -37.53
N ASN A 2 -50.52 62.89 -38.07
CA ASN A 2 -50.19 63.75 -39.21
C ASN A 2 -48.70 63.45 -39.48
N GLN A 3 -48.38 63.05 -40.73
CA GLN A 3 -47.47 63.74 -41.66
C GLN A 3 -46.00 63.79 -41.19
N SER A 4 -44.98 63.41 -41.95
CA SER A 4 -44.71 63.49 -43.41
C SER A 4 -43.32 62.83 -43.61
N THR A 5 -42.96 62.09 -44.66
CA THR A 5 -42.79 62.39 -46.11
C THR A 5 -42.35 61.03 -46.74
N VAL A 6 -42.98 60.42 -47.75
CA VAL A 6 -43.03 60.76 -49.20
C VAL A 6 -41.59 60.96 -49.73
N GLU A 7 -41.02 60.23 -50.71
CA GLU A 7 -41.56 59.79 -52.00
C GLU A 7 -40.67 58.70 -52.64
N LEU A 8 -41.30 57.92 -53.54
CA LEU A 8 -40.74 56.92 -54.46
C LEU A 8 -39.69 57.50 -55.43
N GLU A 9 -38.67 56.72 -55.80
CA GLU A 9 -38.17 56.64 -57.19
C GLU A 9 -37.33 55.35 -57.43
N PRO A 10 -37.17 54.90 -58.69
CA PRO A 10 -37.11 53.49 -59.08
C PRO A 10 -35.69 52.96 -59.37
N PHE A 11 -35.60 51.62 -59.36
CA PHE A 11 -34.61 50.75 -60.02
C PHE A 11 -33.32 51.40 -60.56
N GLY A 12 -32.28 51.42 -59.73
CA GLY A 12 -30.89 51.43 -60.17
C GLY A 12 -30.31 50.02 -60.02
N TYR A 13 -30.01 49.35 -61.13
CA TYR A 13 -29.18 48.16 -61.12
C TYR A 13 -27.78 48.55 -60.62
N SER A 14 -27.47 48.18 -59.38
CA SER A 14 -26.13 48.33 -58.78
C SER A 14 -25.42 46.99 -58.83
N TYR A 15 -24.25 46.99 -59.46
CA TYR A 15 -23.37 45.85 -59.76
C TYR A 15 -22.71 45.20 -58.53
N ASN A 16 -23.22 45.44 -57.32
CA ASN A 16 -22.57 45.07 -56.05
C ASN A 16 -23.11 43.80 -55.36
N ASP A 17 -24.01 43.04 -55.99
CA ASP A 17 -24.64 41.87 -55.36
C ASP A 17 -23.85 40.55 -55.53
N TYR A 18 -22.57 40.64 -55.91
CA TYR A 18 -21.68 39.48 -56.07
C TYR A 18 -20.72 39.26 -54.88
N SER A 19 -20.66 40.17 -53.90
CA SER A 19 -19.74 40.04 -52.75
C SER A 19 -20.28 39.17 -51.61
N ASP A 20 -21.59 38.93 -51.52
CA ASP A 20 -22.17 38.10 -50.45
C ASP A 20 -22.14 36.59 -50.74
N TRP A 21 -21.90 36.20 -52.00
CA TRP A 21 -21.81 34.78 -52.36
C TRP A 21 -20.47 34.14 -52.02
N TYR A 22 -19.40 34.94 -51.90
CA TYR A 22 -18.06 34.46 -51.51
C TYR A 22 -17.85 34.43 -50.00
N SER A 23 -18.58 35.23 -49.22
CA SER A 23 -18.45 35.27 -47.76
C SER A 23 -19.09 34.04 -47.08
N ASN A 24 -20.14 33.48 -47.69
CA ASN A 24 -20.85 32.30 -47.16
C ASN A 24 -20.33 30.95 -47.69
N ASN A 25 -19.44 30.96 -48.69
CA ASN A 25 -18.86 29.76 -49.30
C ASN A 25 -17.37 29.56 -48.99
N ALA A 26 -16.82 30.28 -48.01
CA ALA A 26 -15.54 29.88 -47.45
C ALA A 26 -15.74 28.54 -46.72
N GLU A 27 -15.17 27.47 -47.28
CA GLU A 27 -15.06 26.19 -46.56
C GLU A 27 -14.54 26.48 -45.14
N PRO A 28 -15.15 25.91 -44.09
CA PRO A 28 -14.70 26.15 -42.73
C PRO A 28 -13.26 25.67 -42.61
N THR A 29 -12.32 26.62 -42.62
CA THR A 29 -10.88 26.41 -42.41
C THR A 29 -10.56 25.98 -40.98
N LYS A 30 -11.59 25.81 -40.13
CA LYS A 30 -11.48 25.27 -38.78
C LYS A 30 -12.16 23.90 -38.76
N PRO A 31 -11.46 22.83 -38.35
CA PRO A 31 -12.11 21.53 -38.20
C PRO A 31 -13.34 21.68 -37.29
N PRO A 32 -14.47 21.03 -37.60
CA PRO A 32 -15.66 21.13 -36.78
C PRO A 32 -15.31 20.69 -35.35
N LYS A 33 -15.44 21.60 -34.39
CA LYS A 33 -15.34 21.23 -32.97
C LYS A 33 -16.46 20.22 -32.70
N GLU A 34 -16.13 18.96 -32.41
CA GLU A 34 -17.10 17.97 -31.94
C GLU A 34 -17.72 18.49 -30.63
N VAL A 35 -18.91 19.09 -30.71
CA VAL A 35 -19.70 19.46 -29.53
C VAL A 35 -20.39 18.19 -29.05
N ILE A 36 -19.79 17.53 -28.06
CA ILE A 36 -20.42 16.38 -27.40
C ILE A 36 -21.55 16.94 -26.52
N LEU A 37 -22.80 16.65 -26.90
CA LEU A 37 -23.97 17.02 -26.10
C LEU A 37 -23.99 16.17 -24.80
N PRO A 38 -24.40 16.76 -23.67
CA PRO A 38 -24.60 15.99 -22.45
C PRO A 38 -25.69 14.93 -22.69
N CYS A 39 -25.35 13.67 -22.41
CA CYS A 39 -26.25 12.52 -22.52
C CYS A 39 -26.77 12.18 -21.12
N ASP A 40 -28.08 12.33 -20.90
CA ASP A 40 -28.73 11.80 -19.70
C ASP A 40 -29.09 10.33 -19.94
N PRO A 41 -28.68 9.40 -19.06
CA PRO A 41 -28.95 7.98 -19.22
C PRO A 41 -30.46 7.70 -19.14
N THR A 42 -30.93 6.70 -19.90
CA THR A 42 -32.35 6.28 -19.91
C THR A 42 -32.81 5.80 -18.52
N ALA A 43 -31.89 5.22 -17.75
CA ALA A 43 -32.07 4.94 -16.33
C ALA A 43 -31.61 6.15 -15.49
N ASP A 44 -32.56 6.94 -15.00
CA ASP A 44 -32.26 8.12 -14.17
C ASP A 44 -31.48 7.72 -12.91
N ASP A 45 -30.29 8.31 -12.79
CA ASP A 45 -29.34 8.06 -11.71
C ASP A 45 -29.92 8.46 -10.35
N LYS A 46 -30.78 9.50 -10.33
CA LYS A 46 -31.47 9.94 -9.12
C LYS A 46 -32.39 8.85 -8.58
N PHE A 47 -33.30 8.33 -9.40
CA PHE A 47 -34.24 7.28 -8.99
C PHE A 47 -33.51 5.99 -8.61
N PHE A 48 -32.46 5.62 -9.36
CA PHE A 48 -31.64 4.45 -9.02
C PHE A 48 -31.07 4.55 -7.60
N HIS A 49 -30.47 5.68 -7.27
CA HIS A 49 -29.86 5.85 -5.95
C HIS A 49 -30.89 5.93 -4.81
N ILE A 50 -32.10 6.46 -5.04
CA ILE A 50 -33.22 6.37 -4.06
C ILE A 50 -33.59 4.89 -3.85
N CYS A 51 -33.86 4.16 -4.93
CA CYS A 51 -34.27 2.76 -4.87
C CYS A 51 -33.23 1.87 -4.19
N ILE A 52 -31.96 2.00 -4.56
CA ILE A 52 -30.89 1.23 -3.93
C ILE A 52 -30.72 1.59 -2.47
N LEU A 53 -30.79 2.87 -2.09
CA LEU A 53 -30.65 3.24 -0.69
C LEU A 53 -31.80 2.68 0.15
N SER A 54 -33.03 2.70 -0.36
CA SER A 54 -34.18 2.04 0.27
C SER A 54 -33.97 0.52 0.39
N MET A 55 -33.53 -0.15 -0.68
CA MET A 55 -33.25 -1.59 -0.66
C MET A 55 -32.12 -1.95 0.31
N SER A 56 -31.04 -1.17 0.32
CA SER A 56 -29.91 -1.29 1.25
C SER A 56 -30.35 -1.15 2.70
N LEU A 57 -31.23 -0.20 3.01
CA LEU A 57 -31.78 0.00 4.35
C LEU A 57 -32.66 -1.20 4.76
N VAL A 58 -33.54 -1.68 3.88
CA VAL A 58 -34.37 -2.86 4.12
C VAL A 58 -33.52 -4.10 4.39
N VAL A 59 -32.50 -4.36 3.56
CA VAL A 59 -31.57 -5.49 3.75
C VAL A 59 -30.86 -5.37 5.09
N MET A 60 -30.36 -4.18 5.45
CA MET A 60 -29.72 -3.95 6.74
C MET A 60 -30.65 -4.22 7.93
N LEU A 61 -31.93 -3.82 7.85
CA LEU A 61 -32.93 -4.11 8.89
C LEU A 61 -33.25 -5.61 8.98
N ILE A 62 -33.34 -6.32 7.85
CA ILE A 62 -33.56 -7.77 7.83
C ILE A 62 -32.37 -8.49 8.47
N LEU A 63 -31.14 -8.14 8.09
CA LEU A 63 -29.92 -8.66 8.72
C LEU A 63 -29.89 -8.33 10.22
N ALA A 64 -30.40 -7.16 10.62
CA ALA A 64 -30.55 -6.77 12.02
C ALA A 64 -31.45 -7.70 12.82
N VAL A 65 -32.60 -8.07 12.26
CA VAL A 65 -33.53 -9.01 12.90
C VAL A 65 -32.93 -10.43 12.95
N LEU A 66 -32.28 -10.87 11.86
CA LEU A 66 -31.69 -12.21 11.75
C LEU A 66 -30.55 -12.47 12.74
N THR A 67 -29.76 -11.45 13.05
CA THR A 67 -28.68 -11.53 14.07
C THR A 67 -29.24 -11.50 15.49
N ARG A 68 -30.25 -10.65 15.78
CA ARG A 68 -30.88 -10.59 17.11
C ARG A 68 -31.53 -11.90 17.51
N LYS A 69 -32.27 -12.55 16.59
CA LYS A 69 -32.89 -13.87 16.85
C LYS A 69 -31.86 -14.94 17.24
N ASN A 70 -30.63 -14.85 16.74
CA ASN A 70 -29.61 -15.85 17.02
C ASN A 70 -28.94 -15.67 18.39
N LYS A 71 -28.78 -14.42 18.84
CA LYS A 71 -28.23 -14.12 20.18
C LYS A 71 -29.11 -14.64 21.32
N PHE A 72 -30.40 -14.86 21.07
CA PHE A 72 -31.30 -15.50 22.04
C PHE A 72 -31.14 -17.03 22.08
N CYS A 73 -30.69 -17.67 21.00
CA CYS A 73 -30.50 -19.13 20.94
C CYS A 73 -29.10 -19.60 21.36
N GLN A 74 -28.08 -18.73 21.25
CA GLN A 74 -26.74 -19.00 21.77
C GLN A 74 -26.49 -18.10 22.98
N GLY A 75 -26.51 -18.71 24.17
CA GLY A 75 -26.26 -18.02 25.44
C GLY A 75 -25.00 -17.15 25.43
N PHE A 76 -24.97 -16.20 26.35
CA PHE A 76 -24.08 -15.05 26.54
C PHE A 76 -22.54 -15.23 26.41
N SER A 77 -22.00 -16.35 25.91
CA SER A 77 -20.55 -16.62 25.90
C SER A 77 -19.79 -16.09 24.67
N ARG A 78 -20.47 -15.66 23.59
CA ARG A 78 -19.79 -15.15 22.37
C ARG A 78 -20.06 -13.65 22.16
N GLY A 79 -19.29 -12.83 22.88
CA GLY A 79 -19.34 -11.37 22.82
C GLY A 79 -18.73 -10.74 21.56
N SER A 80 -18.98 -11.27 20.36
CA SER A 80 -18.49 -10.66 19.11
C SER A 80 -19.62 -10.23 18.16
N SER A 81 -19.62 -8.91 17.90
CA SER A 81 -20.24 -8.16 16.80
C SER A 81 -21.77 -8.09 16.69
N SER A 82 -22.26 -6.91 17.07
CA SER A 82 -23.46 -6.27 16.55
C SER A 82 -23.46 -6.18 15.02
N ILE A 83 -24.63 -5.96 14.43
CA ILE A 83 -24.98 -5.79 13.00
C ILE A 83 -24.11 -4.74 12.26
N PHE A 84 -23.36 -3.96 13.02
CA PHE A 84 -22.54 -2.84 12.58
C PHE A 84 -21.06 -3.19 12.30
N SER A 85 -20.64 -4.46 12.40
CA SER A 85 -19.26 -4.84 12.05
C SER A 85 -19.20 -5.44 10.63
N PRO A 86 -18.60 -4.73 9.65
CA PRO A 86 -18.63 -5.14 8.23
C PRO A 86 -17.73 -6.31 7.88
N THR A 87 -16.71 -6.64 8.70
CA THR A 87 -15.82 -7.83 8.57
C THR A 87 -14.79 -7.85 9.71
N ASN A 88 -14.31 -9.04 10.11
CA ASN A 88 -13.20 -9.17 11.05
C ASN A 88 -11.84 -8.94 10.35
N PHE A 89 -11.34 -7.71 10.37
CA PHE A 89 -10.06 -7.37 9.73
C PHE A 89 -8.83 -8.06 10.34
N LEU A 90 -8.94 -8.58 11.55
CA LEU A 90 -7.85 -9.27 12.26
C LEU A 90 -7.84 -10.77 11.98
N ASP A 91 -8.78 -11.28 11.18
CA ASP A 91 -8.72 -12.67 10.72
C ASP A 91 -7.86 -12.83 9.47
N GLN A 92 -6.95 -13.82 9.51
CA GLN A 92 -5.99 -14.09 8.44
C GLN A 92 -6.52 -15.14 7.44
N THR A 93 -7.49 -15.94 7.88
CA THR A 93 -8.00 -17.12 7.18
C THR A 93 -9.28 -16.86 6.38
N GLN A 94 -9.97 -15.75 6.65
CA GLN A 94 -11.15 -15.32 5.91
C GLN A 94 -10.88 -15.16 4.40
N GLU A 95 -11.91 -15.44 3.58
CA GLU A 95 -11.88 -15.15 2.15
C GLU A 95 -11.74 -13.64 1.90
N LYS A 96 -10.63 -13.25 1.29
CA LYS A 96 -10.21 -11.84 1.15
C LYS A 96 -10.86 -11.14 -0.05
N GLY A 97 -11.25 -11.92 -1.06
CA GLY A 97 -11.70 -11.41 -2.37
C GLY A 97 -12.85 -10.42 -2.30
N LEU A 98 -13.89 -10.75 -1.53
CA LEU A 98 -15.08 -9.89 -1.39
C LEU A 98 -14.74 -8.51 -0.81
N VAL A 99 -13.94 -8.49 0.26
CA VAL A 99 -13.54 -7.26 0.94
C VAL A 99 -12.64 -6.42 0.02
N MET A 100 -11.69 -7.05 -0.68
CA MET A 100 -10.85 -6.36 -1.66
C MET A 100 -11.70 -5.70 -2.76
N ALA A 101 -12.68 -6.42 -3.32
CA ALA A 101 -13.54 -5.91 -4.38
C ALA A 101 -14.39 -4.70 -3.93
N VAL A 102 -14.98 -4.74 -2.73
CA VAL A 102 -15.77 -3.59 -2.23
C VAL A 102 -14.88 -2.37 -1.99
N TYR A 103 -13.70 -2.53 -1.39
CA TYR A 103 -12.78 -1.41 -1.19
C TYR A 103 -12.24 -0.83 -2.51
N GLY A 104 -11.97 -1.67 -3.52
CA GLY A 104 -11.57 -1.21 -4.86
C GLY A 104 -12.68 -0.44 -5.58
N LEU A 105 -13.93 -0.86 -5.38
CA LEU A 105 -15.11 -0.15 -5.88
C LEU A 105 -15.32 1.20 -5.18
N MET A 106 -15.19 1.26 -3.85
CA MET A 106 -15.23 2.51 -3.10
C MET A 106 -14.15 3.50 -3.57
N PHE A 107 -12.91 3.02 -3.72
CA PHE A 107 -11.82 3.86 -4.21
C PHE A 107 -12.05 4.34 -5.64
N SER A 108 -12.57 3.49 -6.53
CA SER A 108 -12.86 3.88 -7.91
C SER A 108 -13.94 4.96 -7.99
N LYS A 109 -14.97 4.91 -7.14
CA LYS A 109 -15.95 5.99 -7.04
C LYS A 109 -15.34 7.28 -6.49
N LEU A 110 -14.48 7.19 -5.48
CA LEU A 110 -13.76 8.35 -4.93
C LEU A 110 -12.89 9.03 -6.00
N ALA A 111 -12.16 8.25 -6.81
CA ALA A 111 -11.29 8.79 -7.85
C ALA A 111 -12.06 9.60 -8.90
N VAL A 112 -13.24 9.11 -9.32
CA VAL A 112 -14.11 9.82 -10.28
C VAL A 112 -14.78 11.04 -9.63
N LEU A 113 -15.21 10.91 -8.37
CA LEU A 113 -15.91 11.96 -7.62
C LEU A 113 -15.10 13.26 -7.49
N VAL A 114 -13.77 13.17 -7.38
CA VAL A 114 -12.91 14.36 -7.27
C VAL A 114 -13.06 15.28 -8.47
N ILE A 115 -13.18 14.68 -9.66
CA ILE A 115 -13.22 15.36 -10.97
C ILE A 115 -14.65 15.71 -11.39
N ALA A 116 -15.63 14.90 -10.99
CA ALA A 116 -17.02 15.05 -11.39
C ALA A 116 -17.58 16.46 -11.06
N PRO A 117 -18.28 17.11 -12.01
CA PRO A 117 -18.87 18.44 -11.80
C PRO A 117 -20.04 18.40 -10.83
N ASP A 118 -20.79 17.29 -10.81
CA ASP A 118 -21.90 17.04 -9.90
C ASP A 118 -21.55 15.88 -8.96
N PRO A 119 -21.35 16.15 -7.65
CA PRO A 119 -20.83 15.15 -6.72
C PRO A 119 -21.86 14.16 -6.21
N LEU A 120 -23.15 14.52 -6.29
CA LEU A 120 -24.26 13.68 -5.87
C LEU A 120 -25.36 13.68 -6.93
N PRO A 121 -25.93 12.51 -7.23
CA PRO A 121 -26.95 12.32 -8.28
C PRO A 121 -28.25 13.10 -8.00
N PHE A 122 -28.51 13.42 -6.73
CA PHE A 122 -29.72 14.12 -6.29
C PHE A 122 -29.61 15.65 -6.31
N SER A 123 -28.42 16.17 -6.66
CA SER A 123 -28.05 17.57 -6.50
C SER A 123 -27.69 18.22 -7.85
N LYS A 124 -28.42 17.90 -8.92
CA LYS A 124 -28.30 18.59 -10.21
C LYS A 124 -28.80 20.04 -10.02
N GLY A 125 -27.87 20.99 -9.89
CA GLY A 125 -28.18 22.43 -9.75
C GLY A 125 -27.80 23.10 -8.41
N THR A 126 -26.89 22.53 -7.61
CA THR A 126 -26.39 23.23 -6.42
C THR A 126 -25.58 24.49 -6.76
N PRO A 127 -25.76 25.59 -6.01
CA PRO A 127 -24.90 26.76 -6.10
C PRO A 127 -23.42 26.40 -5.95
N VAL A 128 -22.53 27.08 -6.68
CA VAL A 128 -21.09 26.78 -6.74
C VAL A 128 -20.46 26.71 -5.34
N GLU A 129 -20.89 27.58 -4.42
CA GLU A 129 -20.42 27.65 -3.03
C GLU A 129 -20.74 26.39 -2.21
N LEU A 130 -21.84 25.69 -2.52
CA LEU A 130 -22.26 24.48 -1.80
C LEU A 130 -21.73 23.19 -2.43
N LYS A 131 -21.13 23.26 -3.64
CA LYS A 131 -20.64 22.07 -4.34
C LYS A 131 -19.50 21.37 -3.58
N GLU A 132 -18.62 22.13 -2.94
CA GLU A 132 -17.52 21.58 -2.15
C GLU A 132 -18.02 20.81 -0.92
N TYR A 133 -19.01 21.36 -0.22
CA TYR A 133 -19.66 20.68 0.91
C TYR A 133 -20.38 19.40 0.47
N MET A 134 -21.00 19.40 -0.71
CA MET A 134 -21.62 18.20 -1.28
C MET A 134 -20.60 17.11 -1.62
N LYS A 135 -19.38 17.48 -2.07
CA LYS A 135 -18.26 16.52 -2.25
C LYS A 135 -17.88 15.86 -0.93
N ILE A 136 -17.85 16.63 0.17
CA ILE A 136 -17.56 16.08 1.51
C ILE A 136 -18.65 15.08 1.93
N ILE A 137 -19.93 15.42 1.73
CA ILE A 137 -21.05 14.51 2.03
C ILE A 137 -20.97 13.23 1.17
N ALA A 138 -20.60 13.37 -0.10
CA ALA A 138 -20.45 12.24 -1.01
C ALA A 138 -19.38 11.23 -0.53
N ILE A 139 -18.29 11.69 0.10
CA ILE A 139 -17.26 10.82 0.70
C ILE A 139 -17.86 9.90 1.78
N PHE A 140 -18.85 10.37 2.54
CA PHE A 140 -19.55 9.55 3.54
C PHE A 140 -20.68 8.71 2.95
N TYR A 141 -21.30 9.18 1.87
CA TYR A 141 -22.43 8.50 1.22
C TYR A 141 -22.06 7.15 0.59
N TYR A 142 -20.99 7.09 -0.23
CA TYR A 142 -20.63 5.84 -0.93
C TYR A 142 -20.25 4.68 0.01
N PRO A 143 -19.51 4.88 1.12
CA PRO A 143 -19.33 3.85 2.13
C PRO A 143 -20.66 3.29 2.65
N VAL A 144 -21.64 4.16 2.93
CA VAL A 144 -22.97 3.74 3.41
C VAL A 144 -23.73 2.97 2.33
N LEU A 145 -23.63 3.39 1.07
CA LEU A 145 -24.28 2.74 -0.07
C LEU A 145 -23.77 1.30 -0.27
N TYR A 146 -22.46 1.07 -0.18
CA TYR A 146 -21.85 -0.23 -0.42
C TYR A 146 -21.65 -1.08 0.84
N TYR A 147 -21.88 -0.53 2.04
CA TYR A 147 -21.79 -1.25 3.31
C TYR A 147 -22.62 -2.55 3.35
N PRO A 148 -23.86 -2.61 2.82
CA PRO A 148 -24.65 -3.84 2.84
C PRO A 148 -24.00 -4.99 2.06
N LEU A 149 -23.21 -4.72 1.01
CA LEU A 149 -22.46 -5.76 0.29
C LEU A 149 -21.43 -6.44 1.20
N LEU A 150 -20.76 -5.67 2.06
CA LEU A 150 -19.85 -6.22 3.08
C LEU A 150 -20.62 -6.97 4.18
N ALA A 151 -21.70 -6.39 4.69
CA ALA A 151 -22.52 -7.02 5.73
C ALA A 151 -23.12 -8.37 5.26
N CYS A 152 -23.56 -8.48 4.01
CA CYS A 152 -24.05 -9.74 3.44
C CYS A 152 -22.98 -10.84 3.43
N SER A 153 -21.69 -10.48 3.34
CA SER A 153 -20.58 -11.43 3.37
C SER A 153 -20.26 -11.96 4.77
N THR A 154 -20.48 -11.16 5.83
CA THR A 154 -20.10 -11.56 7.20
C THR A 154 -21.07 -12.51 7.85
N LEU A 155 -22.35 -12.41 7.53
CA LEU A 155 -23.36 -13.22 8.18
C LEU A 155 -23.29 -14.71 7.84
N GLN A 156 -22.44 -15.13 6.88
CA GLN A 156 -22.23 -16.53 6.45
C GLN A 156 -23.51 -17.38 6.48
N ARG A 157 -24.59 -16.81 5.95
CA ARG A 157 -25.91 -17.46 5.87
C ARG A 157 -26.35 -17.47 4.43
N LYS A 158 -27.10 -18.50 4.04
CA LYS A 158 -27.70 -18.60 2.71
C LYS A 158 -28.49 -17.33 2.34
N ALA A 159 -29.26 -16.78 3.28
CA ALA A 159 -29.99 -15.52 3.09
C ALA A 159 -29.07 -14.33 2.80
N GLY A 160 -27.93 -14.21 3.50
CA GLY A 160 -26.95 -13.13 3.27
C GLY A 160 -26.36 -13.19 1.87
N TYR A 161 -26.02 -14.38 1.38
CA TYR A 161 -25.50 -14.55 0.01
C TYR A 161 -26.55 -14.25 -1.07
N VAL A 162 -27.83 -14.58 -0.84
CA VAL A 162 -28.93 -14.22 -1.76
C VAL A 162 -29.10 -12.70 -1.84
N PHE A 163 -29.15 -12.00 -0.69
CA PHE A 163 -29.24 -10.54 -0.68
C PHE A 163 -27.99 -9.88 -1.28
N GLY A 164 -26.80 -10.42 -1.01
CA GLY A 164 -25.54 -9.96 -1.60
C GLY A 164 -25.51 -10.12 -3.12
N ALA A 165 -25.99 -11.24 -3.65
CA ALA A 165 -26.12 -11.48 -5.08
C ALA A 165 -27.13 -10.52 -5.73
N LEU A 166 -28.30 -10.33 -5.13
CA LEU A 166 -29.31 -9.40 -5.64
C LEU A 166 -28.76 -7.96 -5.72
N LEU A 167 -28.14 -7.48 -4.63
CA LEU A 167 -27.55 -6.14 -4.60
C LEU A 167 -26.41 -5.99 -5.60
N SER A 168 -25.53 -7.00 -5.75
CA SER A 168 -24.43 -6.94 -6.71
C SER A 168 -24.94 -6.93 -8.15
N PHE A 169 -25.94 -7.75 -8.50
CA PHE A 169 -26.57 -7.74 -9.82
C PHE A 169 -27.27 -6.41 -10.12
N CYS A 170 -27.98 -5.81 -9.16
CA CYS A 170 -28.60 -4.49 -9.34
C CYS A 170 -27.55 -3.41 -9.63
N HIS A 171 -26.47 -3.36 -8.83
CA HIS A 171 -25.39 -2.40 -9.04
C HIS A 171 -24.65 -2.61 -10.36
N PHE A 172 -24.37 -3.87 -10.73
CA PHE A 172 -23.70 -4.20 -11.99
C PHE A 172 -24.57 -3.88 -13.20
N GLY A 173 -25.83 -4.36 -13.19
CA GLY A 173 -26.76 -4.19 -14.30
C GLY A 173 -27.02 -2.71 -14.61
N VAL A 174 -27.26 -1.88 -13.60
CA VAL A 174 -27.50 -0.45 -13.81
C VAL A 174 -26.24 0.27 -14.27
N LEU A 175 -25.08 -0.05 -13.71
CA LEU A 175 -23.83 0.58 -14.16
C LEU A 175 -23.51 0.24 -15.62
N VAL A 176 -23.72 -1.02 -16.03
CA VAL A 176 -23.55 -1.44 -17.43
C VAL A 176 -24.56 -0.73 -18.33
N TRP A 177 -25.83 -0.66 -17.92
CA TRP A 177 -26.88 0.02 -18.66
C TRP A 177 -26.56 1.50 -18.89
N GLN A 178 -26.20 2.23 -17.83
CA GLN A 178 -25.84 3.65 -17.90
C GLN A 178 -24.65 3.91 -18.85
N LYS A 179 -23.66 3.01 -18.87
CA LYS A 179 -22.47 3.14 -19.72
C LYS A 179 -22.70 2.70 -21.17
N PHE A 180 -23.68 1.82 -21.40
CA PHE A 180 -24.10 1.44 -22.75
C PHE A 180 -24.91 2.55 -23.42
N ASP A 181 -25.83 3.19 -22.69
CA ASP A 181 -26.66 4.28 -23.20
C ASP A 181 -25.82 5.54 -23.52
N CYS A 182 -24.93 5.92 -22.61
CA CYS A 182 -24.11 7.13 -22.72
C CYS A 182 -22.61 6.79 -22.63
N PRO A 183 -22.01 6.24 -23.70
CA PRO A 183 -20.58 5.89 -23.71
C PRO A 183 -19.68 7.13 -23.81
N THR A 184 -20.19 8.21 -24.40
CA THR A 184 -19.47 9.47 -24.61
C THR A 184 -19.94 10.56 -23.67
N THR A 185 -19.01 11.15 -22.94
CA THR A 185 -19.28 12.25 -22.00
C THR A 185 -18.50 13.50 -22.39
N PRO A 186 -19.05 14.71 -22.20
CA PRO A 186 -18.35 15.98 -22.47
C PRO A 186 -17.26 16.31 -21.43
N GLU A 187 -16.99 15.40 -20.49
CA GLU A 187 -15.87 15.50 -19.55
C GLU A 187 -14.52 15.50 -20.27
N ILE A 188 -13.41 15.62 -19.51
CA ILE A 188 -12.01 15.80 -19.95
C ILE A 188 -11.65 15.07 -21.26
N TYR A 189 -12.17 13.86 -21.47
CA TYR A 189 -12.08 13.14 -22.74
C TYR A 189 -13.36 12.37 -23.07
N LYS A 190 -13.63 12.21 -24.38
CA LYS A 190 -14.82 11.56 -24.95
C LYS A 190 -15.19 10.25 -24.25
N TYR A 191 -14.22 9.38 -23.98
CA TYR A 191 -14.43 8.07 -23.35
C TYR A 191 -13.93 7.97 -21.90
N TYR A 192 -13.62 9.09 -21.24
CA TYR A 192 -13.07 9.09 -19.88
C TYR A 192 -13.96 8.37 -18.88
N ALA A 193 -15.26 8.71 -18.86
CA ALA A 193 -16.21 8.14 -17.91
C ALA A 193 -16.42 6.62 -18.10
N LEU A 194 -16.19 6.09 -19.31
CA LEU A 194 -16.22 4.66 -19.59
C LEU A 194 -14.94 3.99 -19.05
N LEU A 195 -13.76 4.50 -19.44
CA LEU A 195 -12.46 3.95 -19.03
C LEU A 195 -12.28 3.99 -17.51
N ALA A 196 -12.64 5.09 -16.85
CA ALA A 196 -12.57 5.22 -15.40
C ALA A 196 -13.51 4.25 -14.66
N SER A 197 -14.60 3.80 -15.30
CA SER A 197 -15.53 2.84 -14.71
C SER A 197 -15.10 1.38 -14.85
N LEU A 198 -14.07 1.05 -15.65
CA LEU A 198 -13.64 -0.32 -15.88
C LEU A 198 -13.20 -1.07 -14.61
N PRO A 199 -12.39 -0.50 -13.69
CA PRO A 199 -12.07 -1.18 -12.43
C PRO A 199 -13.32 -1.42 -11.56
N GLN A 200 -14.28 -0.49 -11.60
CA GLN A 200 -15.53 -0.60 -10.88
C GLN A 200 -16.40 -1.74 -11.43
N LEU A 201 -16.52 -1.84 -12.75
CA LEU A 201 -17.22 -2.93 -13.45
C LEU A 201 -16.57 -4.29 -13.16
N ALA A 202 -15.23 -4.36 -13.21
CA ALA A 202 -14.50 -5.58 -12.90
C ALA A 202 -14.72 -6.05 -11.44
N CYS A 203 -14.70 -5.11 -10.47
CA CYS A 203 -14.98 -5.42 -9.08
C CYS A 203 -16.43 -5.91 -8.87
N LEU A 204 -17.41 -5.28 -9.52
CA LEU A 204 -18.81 -5.71 -9.45
C LEU A 204 -19.04 -7.06 -10.12
N ALA A 205 -18.44 -7.29 -11.30
CA ALA A 205 -18.51 -8.59 -11.99
C ALA A 205 -17.95 -9.71 -11.11
N TYR A 206 -16.82 -9.47 -10.43
CA TYR A 206 -16.28 -10.41 -9.45
C TYR A 206 -17.26 -10.71 -8.31
N LEU A 207 -17.92 -9.69 -7.75
CA LEU A 207 -18.95 -9.88 -6.71
C LEU A 207 -20.17 -10.65 -7.22
N CYS A 208 -20.62 -10.37 -8.45
CA CYS A 208 -21.72 -11.08 -9.11
C CYS A 208 -21.45 -12.57 -9.29
N VAL A 209 -20.19 -12.98 -9.47
CA VAL A 209 -19.81 -14.40 -9.56
C VAL A 209 -19.58 -15.00 -8.18
N GLN A 210 -18.94 -14.27 -7.26
CA GLN A 210 -18.54 -14.81 -5.96
C GLN A 210 -19.71 -15.05 -5.02
N PHE A 211 -20.73 -14.18 -4.98
CA PHE A 211 -21.90 -14.37 -4.11
C PHE A 211 -22.71 -15.64 -4.46
N PRO A 212 -23.06 -15.91 -5.73
CA PRO A 212 -23.67 -17.17 -6.13
C PRO A 212 -22.77 -18.38 -5.87
N LEU A 213 -21.46 -18.28 -6.12
CA LEU A 213 -20.54 -19.38 -5.85
C LEU A 213 -20.53 -19.76 -4.37
N LEU A 214 -20.53 -18.77 -3.46
CA LEU A 214 -20.62 -18.98 -2.03
C LEU A 214 -21.98 -19.49 -1.57
N PHE A 215 -23.06 -19.09 -2.26
CA PHE A 215 -24.37 -19.66 -2.03
C PHE A 215 -24.43 -21.15 -2.38
N VAL A 216 -23.88 -21.56 -3.53
CA VAL A 216 -23.82 -22.96 -3.98
C VAL A 216 -22.91 -23.80 -3.09
N ARG A 217 -21.74 -23.29 -2.74
CA ARG A 217 -20.79 -23.97 -1.85
C ARG A 217 -21.33 -24.13 -0.42
N GLY A 218 -22.34 -23.33 -0.07
CA GLY A 218 -22.90 -23.26 1.27
C GLY A 218 -21.99 -22.51 2.24
N PRO A 219 -22.54 -22.04 3.38
CA PRO A 219 -21.71 -21.43 4.40
C PRO A 219 -20.75 -22.48 4.97
N LYS A 220 -19.45 -22.21 4.86
CA LYS A 220 -18.44 -22.90 5.66
C LYS A 220 -18.74 -22.50 7.10
N THR A 221 -18.96 -23.48 7.98
CA THR A 221 -19.23 -23.23 9.40
C THR A 221 -18.18 -22.31 10.02
N ASP A 222 -18.66 -21.44 10.91
CA ASP A 222 -17.98 -20.32 11.59
C ASP A 222 -16.49 -20.55 11.90
N GLU A 223 -15.70 -19.46 11.77
CA GLU A 223 -14.40 -19.23 12.43
C GLU A 223 -13.75 -20.47 13.06
N ASP A 224 -13.29 -21.42 12.23
CA ASP A 224 -12.48 -22.51 12.72
C ASP A 224 -11.14 -21.90 13.15
N LEU A 225 -11.00 -21.60 14.44
CA LEU A 225 -9.69 -21.49 15.08
C LEU A 225 -8.83 -22.75 14.77
N ASP A 226 -9.48 -23.87 14.45
CA ASP A 226 -8.90 -25.09 13.89
C ASP A 226 -8.76 -25.08 12.36
N SER A 227 -8.47 -23.91 11.77
CA SER A 227 -8.11 -23.87 10.36
C SER A 227 -6.82 -24.67 10.14
N SER A 228 -6.79 -25.48 9.09
CA SER A 228 -5.57 -26.21 8.68
C SER A 228 -4.35 -25.32 8.56
N TYR A 229 -4.52 -24.01 8.30
CA TYR A 229 -3.45 -23.02 8.24
C TYR A 229 -2.70 -22.88 9.57
N TYR A 230 -3.39 -22.60 10.68
CA TYR A 230 -2.75 -22.35 11.98
C TYR A 230 -2.00 -23.61 12.46
N THR A 231 -2.65 -24.77 12.30
CA THR A 231 -2.05 -26.07 12.62
C THR A 231 -0.83 -26.38 11.74
N ASN A 232 -0.91 -26.12 10.43
CA ASN A 232 0.23 -26.31 9.51
C ASN A 232 1.38 -25.34 9.80
N TYR A 233 1.08 -24.11 10.22
CA TYR A 233 2.08 -23.12 10.60
C TYR A 233 2.87 -23.60 11.83
N VAL A 234 2.19 -24.03 12.89
CA VAL A 234 2.85 -24.58 14.10
C VAL A 234 3.59 -25.88 13.78
N LYS A 235 3.01 -26.78 12.96
CA LYS A 235 3.71 -27.98 12.48
C LYS A 235 4.99 -27.64 11.72
N SER A 236 4.98 -26.58 10.91
CA SER A 236 6.16 -26.12 10.19
C SER A 236 7.24 -25.56 11.12
N LEU A 237 6.88 -24.97 12.26
CA LEU A 237 7.82 -24.49 13.26
C LEU A 237 8.43 -25.64 14.08
N LEU A 238 7.63 -26.65 14.41
CA LEU A 238 8.06 -27.81 15.21
C LEU A 238 8.74 -28.89 14.37
N LYS A 239 8.53 -28.91 13.05
CA LYS A 239 9.20 -29.85 12.15
C LYS A 239 10.70 -29.63 12.27
N ARG A 240 11.43 -30.64 12.74
CA ARG A 240 12.89 -30.65 12.80
C ARG A 240 13.40 -30.19 11.45
N LYS A 241 14.09 -29.05 11.43
CA LYS A 241 14.82 -28.60 10.25
C LYS A 241 15.79 -29.73 9.95
N SER A 242 15.56 -30.48 8.86
CA SER A 242 16.63 -31.34 8.37
C SER A 242 17.81 -30.42 8.20
N SER A 243 18.92 -30.75 8.84
CA SER A 243 20.19 -30.10 8.58
C SER A 243 20.58 -30.45 7.15
N THR A 244 19.90 -29.86 6.18
CA THR A 244 20.39 -29.73 4.83
C THR A 244 21.54 -28.75 5.01
N VAL A 245 22.73 -29.32 5.23
CA VAL A 245 23.98 -28.66 4.95
C VAL A 245 23.86 -28.26 3.49
N SER A 246 23.34 -27.06 3.23
CA SER A 246 23.43 -26.46 1.92
C SER A 246 24.92 -26.26 1.71
N SER A 247 25.53 -27.16 0.94
CA SER A 247 26.82 -26.90 0.32
C SER A 247 26.69 -25.52 -0.29
N SER A 248 27.52 -24.57 0.15
CA SER A 248 27.58 -23.23 -0.42
C SER A 248 27.69 -23.40 -1.92
N THR A 249 26.60 -23.13 -2.64
CA THR A 249 26.61 -23.11 -4.10
C THR A 249 27.70 -22.12 -4.49
N GLU A 250 28.60 -22.58 -5.37
CA GLU A 250 29.65 -21.75 -5.97
C GLU A 250 29.05 -20.41 -6.42
N GLN A 251 29.82 -19.33 -6.32
CA GLN A 251 29.32 -17.98 -6.60
C GLN A 251 28.62 -17.97 -7.97
N PRO A 252 27.33 -17.59 -8.04
CA PRO A 252 26.57 -17.68 -9.27
C PRO A 252 27.22 -16.78 -10.33
N THR A 253 27.24 -17.28 -11.56
CA THR A 253 27.74 -16.52 -12.71
C THR A 253 26.95 -15.21 -12.86
N LEU A 254 27.53 -14.18 -13.50
CA LEU A 254 26.88 -12.86 -13.65
C LEU A 254 25.47 -12.97 -14.26
N ALA A 255 25.25 -13.92 -15.18
CA ALA A 255 23.96 -14.20 -15.79
C ALA A 255 22.92 -14.75 -14.79
N GLU A 256 23.33 -15.66 -13.90
CA GLU A 256 22.46 -16.18 -12.84
C GLU A 256 22.10 -15.10 -11.83
N ARG A 257 23.05 -14.22 -11.47
CA ARG A 257 22.77 -13.06 -10.62
C ARG A 257 21.76 -12.10 -11.26
N ILE A 258 21.86 -11.86 -12.57
CA ILE A 258 20.90 -11.02 -13.32
C ILE A 258 19.52 -11.69 -13.39
N LEU A 259 19.44 -13.01 -13.50
CA LEU A 259 18.18 -13.76 -13.53
C LEU A 259 17.53 -13.89 -12.13
N GLU A 260 18.32 -13.87 -11.06
CA GLU A 260 17.83 -13.94 -9.68
C GLU A 260 17.20 -12.62 -9.19
N VAL A 261 17.69 -11.48 -9.68
CA VAL A 261 17.14 -10.15 -9.33
C VAL A 261 15.64 -10.01 -9.64
N PRO A 262 15.14 -10.31 -10.87
CA PRO A 262 13.70 -10.25 -11.15
C PRO A 262 12.92 -11.33 -10.41
N LYS A 263 13.48 -12.54 -10.21
CA LYS A 263 12.86 -13.57 -9.36
C LYS A 263 12.68 -13.11 -7.92
N SER A 264 13.58 -12.28 -7.40
CA SER A 264 13.47 -11.68 -6.06
C SER A 264 12.44 -10.54 -5.97
N TYR A 265 12.05 -9.97 -7.11
CA TYR A 265 11.03 -8.93 -7.23
C TYR A 265 9.62 -9.52 -7.41
N ILE A 266 9.51 -10.66 -8.10
CA ILE A 266 8.25 -11.35 -8.33
C ILE A 266 7.82 -12.07 -7.04
N TYR A 267 6.61 -11.77 -6.59
CA TYR A 267 6.02 -12.43 -5.44
C TYR A 267 5.65 -13.88 -5.76
N ILE A 268 6.28 -14.83 -5.07
CA ILE A 268 5.91 -16.25 -5.13
C ILE A 268 5.10 -16.60 -3.88
N PRO A 269 3.84 -17.08 -4.02
CA PRO A 269 3.02 -17.47 -2.88
C PRO A 269 3.64 -18.67 -2.14
N GLU A 270 3.75 -18.56 -0.81
CA GLU A 270 4.28 -19.64 0.03
C GLU A 270 3.13 -20.43 0.66
N LYS A 271 3.27 -21.76 0.71
CA LYS A 271 2.17 -22.67 1.10
C LYS A 271 1.66 -22.48 2.54
N VAL A 272 2.48 -21.92 3.45
CA VAL A 272 2.19 -21.84 4.90
C VAL A 272 2.17 -20.40 5.41
N PHE A 273 1.94 -19.40 4.53
CA PHE A 273 1.83 -18.01 4.94
C PHE A 273 0.65 -17.31 4.28
N CYS A 274 -0.24 -16.75 5.10
CA CYS A 274 -1.37 -15.94 4.66
C CYS A 274 -1.15 -14.49 5.12
N PHE A 275 -1.32 -13.53 4.20
CA PHE A 275 -1.26 -12.11 4.55
C PHE A 275 -2.43 -11.67 5.43
N PRO A 276 -2.24 -10.67 6.31
CA PRO A 276 -3.34 -9.95 6.94
C PRO A 276 -4.35 -9.42 5.92
N LEU A 277 -5.65 -9.44 6.25
CA LEU A 277 -6.69 -8.96 5.35
C LEU A 277 -6.46 -7.49 4.94
N LYS A 278 -6.12 -6.64 5.92
CA LYS A 278 -5.88 -5.21 5.68
C LYS A 278 -4.77 -4.94 4.68
N LEU A 279 -3.70 -5.72 4.73
CA LEU A 279 -2.60 -5.58 3.79
C LEU A 279 -3.03 -5.99 2.37
N ALA A 280 -3.73 -7.12 2.24
CA ALA A 280 -4.24 -7.58 0.95
C ALA A 280 -5.15 -6.51 0.30
N VAL A 281 -6.04 -5.91 1.09
CA VAL A 281 -6.88 -4.78 0.66
C VAL A 281 -6.03 -3.58 0.25
N SER A 282 -5.03 -3.20 1.05
CA SER A 282 -4.17 -2.04 0.73
C SER A 282 -3.40 -2.22 -0.57
N ALA A 283 -2.88 -3.42 -0.84
CA ALA A 283 -2.17 -3.71 -2.08
C ALA A 283 -3.12 -3.68 -3.30
N PHE A 284 -4.32 -4.25 -3.17
CA PHE A 284 -5.32 -4.22 -4.24
C PHE A 284 -5.79 -2.79 -4.55
N VAL A 285 -6.12 -2.01 -3.52
CA VAL A 285 -6.52 -0.61 -3.69
C VAL A 285 -5.39 0.22 -4.29
N ALA A 286 -4.13 -0.01 -3.90
CA ALA A 286 -2.99 0.64 -4.53
C ALA A 286 -2.85 0.31 -6.03
N SER A 287 -3.10 -0.94 -6.45
CA SER A 287 -3.14 -1.30 -7.88
C SER A 287 -4.23 -0.55 -8.64
N VAL A 288 -5.43 -0.43 -8.04
CA VAL A 288 -6.54 0.34 -8.62
C VAL A 288 -6.18 1.83 -8.68
N ALA A 289 -5.47 2.35 -7.67
CA ALA A 289 -4.97 3.72 -7.63
C ALA A 289 -3.95 4.02 -8.73
N ILE A 290 -3.03 3.09 -9.02
CA ILE A 290 -2.08 3.21 -10.14
C ILE A 290 -2.86 3.35 -11.46
N TYR A 291 -3.90 2.54 -11.67
CA TYR A 291 -4.72 2.61 -12.88
C TYR A 291 -5.40 3.97 -13.05
N HIS A 292 -6.11 4.45 -12.02
CA HIS A 292 -6.81 5.74 -12.09
C HIS A 292 -5.86 6.91 -12.28
N THR A 293 -4.71 6.89 -11.60
CA THR A 293 -3.69 7.93 -11.73
C THR A 293 -3.08 7.94 -13.13
N ALA A 294 -2.75 6.77 -13.68
CA ALA A 294 -2.22 6.65 -15.04
C ALA A 294 -3.22 7.13 -16.09
N LEU A 295 -4.49 6.72 -15.97
CA LEU A 295 -5.57 7.17 -16.87
C LEU A 295 -5.72 8.69 -16.82
N LEU A 296 -5.72 9.27 -15.62
CA LEU A 296 -5.85 10.73 -15.44
C LEU A 296 -4.67 11.49 -16.07
N LEU A 297 -3.44 11.02 -15.87
CA LEU A 297 -2.25 11.64 -16.45
C LEU A 297 -2.30 11.64 -17.99
N VAL A 298 -2.66 10.50 -18.61
CA VAL A 298 -2.78 10.39 -20.07
C VAL A 298 -3.88 11.30 -20.60
N VAL A 299 -5.07 11.24 -20.00
CA VAL A 299 -6.25 12.00 -20.46
C VAL A 299 -6.10 13.50 -20.24
N LEU A 300 -5.32 13.95 -19.27
CA LEU A 300 -5.08 15.37 -19.04
C LEU A 300 -4.15 15.99 -20.10
N VAL A 301 -3.12 15.27 -20.53
CA VAL A 301 -2.05 15.84 -21.37
C VAL A 301 -2.23 15.50 -22.85
N VAL A 302 -2.50 14.24 -23.21
CA VAL A 302 -2.51 13.80 -24.61
C VAL A 302 -3.56 14.54 -25.47
N PRO A 303 -4.82 14.72 -25.02
CA PRO A 303 -5.80 15.48 -25.80
C PRO A 303 -5.39 16.94 -26.00
N THR A 304 -4.77 17.58 -25.01
CA THR A 304 -4.28 18.96 -25.15
C THR A 304 -3.16 19.06 -26.18
N LEU A 305 -2.27 18.06 -26.25
CA LEU A 305 -1.22 17.99 -27.28
C LEU A 305 -1.81 17.79 -28.68
N HIS A 306 -2.86 16.99 -28.82
CA HIS A 306 -3.55 16.84 -30.10
C HIS A 306 -4.24 18.13 -30.54
N ILE A 307 -4.88 18.87 -29.62
CA ILE A 307 -5.49 20.17 -29.91
C ILE A 307 -4.41 21.17 -30.35
N VAL A 308 -3.29 21.23 -29.63
CA VAL A 308 -2.16 22.10 -30.01
C VAL A 308 -1.63 21.71 -31.38
N ARG A 309 -1.44 20.41 -31.67
CA ARG A 309 -0.94 19.93 -32.97
C ARG A 309 -1.89 20.25 -34.12
N ALA A 310 -3.20 20.11 -33.91
CA ALA A 310 -4.21 20.43 -34.91
C ALA A 310 -4.33 21.94 -35.18
N GLY A 311 -3.88 22.79 -34.26
CA GLY A 311 -3.81 24.23 -34.45
C GLY A 311 -2.48 24.74 -35.01
N ILE A 312 -1.56 23.85 -35.42
CA ILE A 312 -0.28 24.24 -36.02
C ILE A 312 -0.48 24.61 -37.50
N ASP A 313 -0.77 25.89 -37.74
CA ASP A 313 -0.88 26.46 -39.08
C ASP A 313 0.32 27.35 -39.44
N GLU A 314 0.43 27.78 -40.70
CA GLU A 314 1.45 28.72 -41.17
C GLU A 314 1.52 30.02 -40.35
N ASN A 315 0.40 30.42 -39.74
CA ASN A 315 0.29 31.60 -38.88
C ASN A 315 1.17 31.53 -37.62
N ILE A 316 1.58 30.34 -37.17
CA ILE A 316 2.50 30.19 -36.04
C ILE A 316 3.92 30.65 -36.38
N ALA A 317 4.32 30.58 -37.65
CA ALA A 317 5.60 31.14 -38.08
C ALA A 317 5.65 32.66 -37.83
N PHE A 318 4.54 33.38 -38.03
CA PHE A 318 4.44 34.81 -37.71
C PHE A 318 4.49 35.08 -36.21
N LEU A 319 3.85 34.25 -35.38
CA LEU A 319 3.94 34.38 -33.92
C LEU A 319 5.39 34.17 -33.44
N LEU A 320 6.08 33.16 -33.96
CA LEU A 320 7.47 32.88 -33.60
C LEU A 320 8.43 33.99 -34.03
N LEU A 321 8.22 34.57 -35.22
CA LEU A 321 8.93 35.76 -35.67
C LEU A 321 8.66 36.96 -34.73
N GLY A 322 7.42 37.12 -34.24
CA GLY A 322 7.07 38.12 -33.22
C GLY A 322 7.78 37.93 -31.88
N PHE A 323 8.13 36.69 -31.53
CA PHE A 323 8.96 36.35 -30.37
C PHE A 323 10.48 36.40 -30.65
N GLY A 324 10.89 36.75 -31.87
CA GLY A 324 12.30 36.83 -32.27
C GLY A 324 12.98 35.49 -32.52
N VAL A 325 12.22 34.41 -32.75
CA VAL A 325 12.77 33.07 -33.04
C VAL A 325 12.67 32.79 -34.54
N VAL A 326 13.82 32.79 -35.22
CA VAL A 326 13.92 32.44 -36.65
C VAL A 326 14.37 30.99 -36.78
N LEU A 327 13.49 30.09 -37.23
CA LEU A 327 13.80 28.67 -37.40
C LEU A 327 14.28 28.32 -38.82
N SER A 328 13.63 28.85 -39.86
CA SER A 328 13.99 28.72 -41.27
C SER A 328 13.34 29.86 -42.06
N ASP A 329 13.87 30.17 -43.24
CA ASP A 329 13.29 31.14 -44.17
C ASP A 329 12.00 30.61 -44.83
N ASP A 330 11.85 29.27 -44.93
CA ASP A 330 10.65 28.62 -45.47
C ASP A 330 9.61 28.32 -44.39
N ARG A 331 8.40 28.85 -44.58
CA ARG A 331 7.28 28.77 -43.62
C ARG A 331 6.73 27.36 -43.50
N MET A 332 6.70 26.61 -44.61
CA MET A 332 6.23 25.22 -44.61
C MET A 332 7.22 24.31 -43.87
N GLU A 333 8.51 24.61 -43.94
CA GLU A 333 9.53 23.91 -43.16
C GLU A 333 9.36 24.17 -41.66
N VAL A 334 9.04 25.41 -41.25
CA VAL A 334 8.77 25.74 -39.84
C VAL A 334 7.60 24.92 -39.27
N VAL A 335 6.50 24.81 -40.01
CA VAL A 335 5.33 23.99 -39.61
C VAL A 335 5.72 22.51 -39.42
N ASN A 336 6.49 21.95 -40.36
CA ASN A 336 6.97 20.57 -40.27
C ASN A 336 7.89 20.34 -39.06
N ILE A 337 8.79 21.29 -38.78
CA ILE A 337 9.70 21.21 -37.64
C ILE A 337 8.94 21.22 -36.30
N ILE A 338 7.98 22.13 -36.14
CA ILE A 338 7.19 22.23 -34.90
C ILE A 338 6.29 21.00 -34.74
N THR A 339 5.70 20.51 -35.82
CA THR A 339 4.91 19.27 -35.81
C THR A 339 5.75 18.07 -35.38
N PHE A 340 6.98 17.97 -35.88
CA PHE A 340 7.92 16.92 -35.46
C PHE A 340 8.28 17.01 -33.97
N TYR A 341 8.60 18.19 -33.45
CA TYR A 341 8.94 18.36 -32.04
C TYR A 341 7.75 18.17 -31.08
N THR A 342 6.55 18.55 -31.48
CA THR A 342 5.33 18.28 -30.70
C THR A 342 4.97 16.79 -30.70
N TRP A 343 5.24 16.06 -31.79
CA TRP A 343 5.16 14.59 -31.82
C TRP A 343 6.17 13.96 -30.87
N LEU A 344 7.42 14.44 -30.88
CA LEU A 344 8.47 13.95 -30.01
C LEU A 344 8.14 14.15 -28.52
N LEU A 345 7.55 15.30 -28.18
CA LEU A 345 7.10 15.61 -26.81
C LEU A 345 6.01 14.64 -26.34
N GLU A 346 5.05 14.31 -27.21
CA GLU A 346 4.01 13.30 -26.91
C GLU A 346 4.64 11.93 -26.63
N VAL A 347 5.58 11.50 -27.48
CA VAL A 347 6.29 10.21 -27.30
C VAL A 347 7.07 10.19 -25.98
N CYS A 348 7.76 11.28 -25.63
CA CYS A 348 8.48 11.41 -24.35
C CYS A 348 7.55 11.34 -23.14
N TYR A 349 6.36 11.93 -23.26
CA TYR A 349 5.37 11.91 -22.17
C TYR A 349 4.77 10.52 -21.98
N LEU A 350 4.39 9.85 -23.08
CA LEU A 350 3.85 8.49 -23.04
C LEU A 350 4.88 7.48 -22.51
N SER A 351 6.15 7.62 -22.90
CA SER A 351 7.23 6.78 -22.35
C SER A 351 7.46 7.04 -20.85
N ALA A 352 7.33 8.28 -20.38
CA ALA A 352 7.42 8.62 -18.96
C ALA A 352 6.29 7.99 -18.13
N VAL A 353 5.05 8.08 -18.61
CA VAL A 353 3.87 7.50 -17.91
C VAL A 353 3.94 5.97 -17.88
N THR A 354 4.32 5.34 -18.99
CA THR A 354 4.47 3.88 -19.03
C THR A 354 5.59 3.40 -18.11
N LEU A 355 6.73 4.09 -18.08
CA LEU A 355 7.83 3.78 -17.18
C LEU A 355 7.44 3.95 -15.70
N SER A 356 6.77 5.05 -15.32
CA SER A 356 6.32 5.24 -13.93
C SER A 356 5.33 4.16 -13.50
N CYS A 357 4.40 3.78 -14.38
CA CYS A 357 3.44 2.70 -14.13
C CYS A 357 4.14 1.36 -13.88
N ILE A 358 5.08 0.98 -14.75
CA ILE A 358 5.87 -0.26 -14.59
C ILE A 358 6.68 -0.22 -13.29
N VAL A 359 7.36 0.88 -12.99
CA VAL A 359 8.15 1.03 -11.75
C VAL A 359 7.25 0.90 -10.53
N SER A 360 6.12 1.58 -10.47
CA SER A 360 5.21 1.51 -9.32
C SER A 360 4.60 0.12 -9.13
N LEU A 361 4.25 -0.59 -10.21
CA LEU A 361 3.80 -1.98 -10.13
C LEU A 361 4.91 -2.91 -9.59
N LEU A 362 6.14 -2.77 -10.08
CA LEU A 362 7.29 -3.53 -9.59
C LEU A 362 7.57 -3.24 -8.11
N MET A 363 7.51 -1.96 -7.71
CA MET A 363 7.70 -1.56 -6.31
C MET A 363 6.60 -2.09 -5.39
N LEU A 364 5.34 -2.13 -5.84
CA LEU A 364 4.24 -2.75 -5.10
C LEU A 364 4.48 -4.25 -4.89
N MET A 365 4.91 -4.97 -5.93
CA MET A 365 5.25 -6.40 -5.84
C MET A 365 6.40 -6.63 -4.85
N ARG A 366 7.45 -5.80 -4.91
CA ARG A 366 8.56 -5.85 -3.97
C ARG A 366 8.14 -5.54 -2.54
N SER A 367 7.25 -4.57 -2.35
CA SER A 367 6.70 -4.19 -1.05
C SER A 367 5.95 -5.36 -0.41
N MET A 368 5.18 -6.13 -1.19
CA MET A 368 4.51 -7.34 -0.68
C MET A 368 5.51 -8.40 -0.19
N VAL A 369 6.61 -8.61 -0.91
CA VAL A 369 7.68 -9.55 -0.51
C VAL A 369 8.35 -9.09 0.79
N LEU A 370 8.71 -7.80 0.87
CA LEU A 370 9.35 -7.25 2.06
C LEU A 370 8.41 -7.25 3.27
N HIS A 371 7.12 -7.00 3.05
CA HIS A 371 6.12 -7.08 4.10
C HIS A 371 6.04 -8.49 4.69
N ARG A 372 6.03 -9.53 3.85
CA ARG A 372 6.06 -10.92 4.31
C ARG A 372 7.27 -11.18 5.20
N SER A 373 8.48 -10.75 4.79
CA SER A 373 9.68 -10.94 5.62
C SER A 373 9.61 -10.16 6.92
N ASN A 374 9.08 -8.93 6.90
CA ASN A 374 8.95 -8.08 8.08
C ASN A 374 7.97 -8.67 9.09
N VAL A 375 6.80 -9.14 8.64
CA VAL A 375 5.82 -9.83 9.50
C VAL A 375 6.42 -11.09 10.12
N LYS A 376 7.08 -11.93 9.32
CA LYS A 376 7.74 -13.15 9.82
C LYS A 376 8.88 -12.86 10.78
N GLY A 377 9.67 -11.81 10.55
CA GLY A 377 10.71 -11.35 11.46
C GLY A 377 10.11 -10.90 12.80
N LEU A 378 9.00 -10.16 12.76
CA LEU A 378 8.29 -9.75 13.97
C LEU A 378 7.70 -10.94 14.75
N TYR A 379 7.16 -11.96 14.07
CA TYR A 379 6.73 -13.19 14.74
C TYR A 379 7.86 -13.93 15.46
N LYS A 380 9.10 -13.80 14.98
CA LYS A 380 10.28 -14.36 15.66
C LYS A 380 10.80 -13.49 16.81
N GLY A 381 10.37 -12.24 16.88
CA GLY A 381 10.91 -11.26 17.83
C GLY A 381 12.16 -10.52 17.34
N ASP A 382 12.42 -10.49 16.02
CA ASP A 382 13.53 -9.74 15.41
C ASP A 382 13.24 -8.21 15.40
N ILE A 383 12.93 -7.64 16.56
CA ILE A 383 12.44 -6.25 16.74
C ILE A 383 13.52 -5.23 16.36
N TYR A 384 14.78 -5.53 16.68
CA TYR A 384 15.91 -4.63 16.45
C TYR A 384 16.13 -4.32 14.96
N ASN A 385 15.87 -5.29 14.09
CA ASN A 385 16.03 -5.12 12.65
C ASN A 385 15.04 -4.12 12.04
N LEU A 386 13.88 -3.90 12.67
CA LEU A 386 12.83 -3.02 12.14
C LEU A 386 12.69 -1.69 12.88
N TYR A 387 12.81 -1.68 14.22
CA TYR A 387 12.49 -0.50 15.03
C TYR A 387 13.71 0.27 15.53
N ASN A 388 14.93 -0.21 15.22
CA ASN A 388 16.20 0.29 15.73
C ASN A 388 16.21 0.53 17.27
N SER A 389 15.26 -0.07 17.99
CA SER A 389 14.96 0.13 19.41
C SER A 389 14.24 -1.09 19.96
N LEU A 390 14.59 -1.50 21.18
CA LEU A 390 13.89 -2.55 21.93
C LEU A 390 12.64 -1.96 22.58
N LYS A 391 11.57 -1.81 21.79
CA LYS A 391 10.25 -1.40 22.31
C LYS A 391 9.38 -2.64 22.53
N THR A 392 8.64 -2.64 23.64
CA THR A 392 7.61 -3.66 23.90
C THR A 392 6.51 -3.58 22.82
N LEU A 393 6.07 -4.74 22.33
CA LEU A 393 4.98 -4.86 21.35
C LEU A 393 3.62 -4.65 22.03
N SER A 394 3.37 -3.43 22.50
CA SER A 394 2.06 -3.00 22.99
C SER A 394 1.33 -2.14 21.96
N PRO A 395 0.00 -2.32 21.78
CA PRO A 395 -0.79 -1.42 20.96
C PRO A 395 -0.79 -0.03 21.62
N SER A 396 -0.39 0.98 20.85
CA SER A 396 -0.39 2.39 21.29
C SER A 396 -1.61 3.11 20.73
N LYS A 397 -2.07 4.18 21.41
CA LYS A 397 -3.13 5.05 20.90
C LYS A 397 -2.86 5.55 19.46
N PRO A 398 -1.69 6.15 19.16
CA PRO A 398 -1.37 6.54 17.78
C PRO A 398 -1.28 5.34 16.84
N GLY A 399 -0.84 4.17 17.32
CA GLY A 399 -0.76 2.98 16.49
C GLY A 399 -2.11 2.43 16.06
N ILE A 400 -3.16 2.60 16.85
CA ILE A 400 -4.53 2.25 16.44
C ILE A 400 -5.02 3.20 15.33
N VAL A 401 -4.74 4.49 15.45
CA VAL A 401 -5.06 5.47 14.39
C VAL A 401 -4.33 5.10 13.11
N CYS A 402 -3.03 4.78 13.19
CA CYS A 402 -2.26 4.29 12.05
C CYS A 402 -2.80 2.96 11.52
N TRP A 403 -3.30 2.10 12.39
CA TRP A 403 -3.92 0.87 11.92
C TRP A 403 -5.19 1.19 11.10
N MET A 404 -6.05 2.10 11.55
CA MET A 404 -7.34 2.44 10.92
C MET A 404 -7.21 2.92 9.46
N GLY A 405 -6.29 3.84 9.17
CA GLY A 405 -6.21 4.51 7.85
C GLY A 405 -5.25 3.91 6.82
N LEU A 406 -4.57 2.77 7.08
CA LEU A 406 -3.46 2.28 6.25
C LEU A 406 -3.78 2.19 4.76
N THR A 407 -4.94 1.64 4.44
CA THR A 407 -5.39 1.43 3.06
C THR A 407 -5.49 2.74 2.29
N GLY A 408 -5.98 3.80 2.94
CA GLY A 408 -6.09 5.13 2.35
C GLY A 408 -4.73 5.82 2.18
N TYR A 409 -3.89 5.81 3.22
CA TYR A 409 -2.55 6.42 3.16
C TYR A 409 -1.68 5.77 2.09
N GLN A 410 -1.67 4.44 1.98
CA GLN A 410 -0.91 3.73 0.96
C GLN A 410 -1.36 4.12 -0.45
N ALA A 411 -2.68 4.17 -0.70
CA ALA A 411 -3.21 4.55 -2.00
C ALA A 411 -2.82 6.00 -2.37
N ALA A 412 -2.92 6.93 -1.41
CA ALA A 412 -2.57 8.34 -1.62
C ALA A 412 -1.07 8.53 -1.93
N ILE A 413 -0.18 7.85 -1.18
CA ILE A 413 1.27 7.93 -1.38
C ILE A 413 1.64 7.34 -2.76
N VAL A 414 1.01 6.26 -3.18
CA VAL A 414 1.21 5.67 -4.52
C VAL A 414 0.73 6.61 -5.62
N CYS A 415 -0.44 7.25 -5.49
CA CYS A 415 -0.92 8.26 -6.44
C CYS A 415 0.07 9.42 -6.59
N LEU A 416 0.50 9.99 -5.47
CA LEU A 416 1.46 11.11 -5.47
C LEU A 416 2.82 10.69 -6.03
N GLY A 417 3.30 9.50 -5.65
CA GLY A 417 4.55 8.94 -6.15
C GLY A 417 4.53 8.75 -7.66
N MET A 418 3.44 8.22 -8.21
CA MET A 418 3.25 8.08 -9.65
C MET A 418 3.30 9.43 -10.37
N ALA A 419 2.62 10.46 -9.84
CA ALA A 419 2.64 11.80 -10.43
C ALA A 419 4.05 12.41 -10.45
N ILE A 420 4.77 12.35 -9.32
CA ILE A 420 6.15 12.86 -9.22
C ILE A 420 7.09 12.08 -10.14
N GLN A 421 6.99 10.75 -10.15
CA GLN A 421 7.79 9.89 -11.03
C GLN A 421 7.57 10.24 -12.50
N THR A 422 6.33 10.43 -12.94
CA THR A 422 6.02 10.82 -14.32
C THR A 422 6.66 12.17 -14.68
N VAL A 423 6.56 13.18 -13.81
CA VAL A 423 7.16 14.50 -14.07
C VAL A 423 8.68 14.40 -14.20
N VAL A 424 9.34 13.69 -13.28
CA VAL A 424 10.79 13.54 -13.31
C VAL A 424 11.24 12.73 -14.53
N PHE A 425 10.61 11.59 -14.80
CA PHE A 425 10.94 10.77 -15.98
C PHE A 425 10.69 11.53 -17.28
N PHE A 426 9.64 12.35 -17.36
CA PHE A 426 9.39 13.19 -18.51
C PHE A 426 10.55 14.17 -18.75
N ILE A 427 10.98 14.91 -17.71
CA ILE A 427 12.13 15.82 -17.80
C ILE A 427 13.40 15.06 -18.20
N CYS A 428 13.66 13.89 -17.63
CA CYS A 428 14.81 13.05 -17.99
C CYS A 428 14.75 12.59 -19.45
N PHE A 429 13.58 12.18 -19.94
CA PHE A 429 13.40 11.79 -21.34
C PHE A 429 13.57 12.97 -22.30
N LEU A 430 13.10 14.18 -21.95
CA LEU A 430 13.36 15.38 -22.75
C LEU A 430 14.87 15.63 -22.88
N PHE A 431 15.61 15.60 -21.76
CA PHE A 431 17.06 15.77 -21.81
C PHE A 431 17.74 14.70 -22.66
N LEU A 432 17.36 13.42 -22.49
CA LEU A 432 17.90 12.32 -23.27
C LEU A 432 17.62 12.50 -24.76
N VAL A 433 16.40 12.87 -25.11
CA VAL A 433 15.95 12.97 -26.49
C VAL A 433 16.58 14.17 -27.20
N PHE A 434 16.54 15.35 -26.57
CA PHE A 434 17.06 16.58 -27.18
C PHE A 434 18.59 16.66 -27.18
N LEU A 435 19.27 16.14 -26.14
CA LEU A 435 20.74 16.27 -26.04
C LEU A 435 21.50 15.07 -26.62
N ILE A 436 20.87 13.90 -26.73
CA ILE A 436 21.56 12.67 -27.17
C ILE A 436 20.93 12.12 -28.45
N ILE A 437 19.63 11.80 -28.45
CA ILE A 437 19.00 11.13 -29.61
C ILE A 437 19.00 12.04 -30.85
N ILE A 438 18.49 13.27 -30.75
CA ILE A 438 18.40 14.17 -31.90
C ILE A 438 19.78 14.45 -32.54
N PRO A 439 20.83 14.81 -31.77
CA PRO A 439 22.15 15.04 -32.36
C PRO A 439 22.76 13.78 -33.00
N VAL A 440 22.51 12.59 -32.44
CA VAL A 440 23.04 11.33 -33.00
C VAL A 440 22.35 10.96 -34.32
N PHE A 441 21.03 11.12 -34.42
CA PHE A 441 20.28 10.73 -35.62
C PHE A 441 20.26 11.81 -36.71
N TYR A 442 20.10 13.07 -36.33
CA TYR A 442 19.88 14.18 -37.27
C TYR A 442 21.08 15.14 -37.37
N GLY A 443 22.12 14.97 -36.56
CA GLY A 443 23.31 15.84 -36.59
C GLY A 443 23.05 17.30 -36.19
N ARG A 444 21.89 17.60 -35.59
CA ARG A 444 21.52 18.95 -35.14
C ARG A 444 21.86 19.13 -33.65
N ASN A 445 22.29 20.32 -33.24
CA ASN A 445 22.59 20.69 -31.84
C ASN A 445 23.65 19.79 -31.14
N ILE A 446 24.84 19.65 -31.73
CA ILE A 446 25.97 18.80 -31.26
C ILE A 446 26.70 19.38 -30.02
N ILE A 447 26.09 20.33 -29.30
CA ILE A 447 26.73 21.10 -28.21
C ILE A 447 27.35 20.19 -27.14
N VAL A 448 26.62 19.15 -26.72
CA VAL A 448 27.10 18.21 -25.68
C VAL A 448 28.30 17.40 -26.16
N PHE A 449 28.29 16.94 -27.40
CA PHE A 449 29.39 16.17 -27.98
C PHE A 449 30.63 17.04 -28.24
N GLU A 450 30.45 18.32 -28.59
CA GLU A 450 31.57 19.27 -28.72
C GLU A 450 32.26 19.51 -27.37
N ILE A 451 31.47 19.74 -26.30
CA ILE A 451 31.99 19.90 -24.94
C ILE A 451 32.70 18.62 -24.49
N ALA A 452 32.09 17.45 -24.71
CA ALA A 452 32.70 16.17 -24.38
C ALA A 452 34.00 15.93 -25.17
N GLY A 453 34.02 16.30 -26.45
CA GLY A 453 35.20 16.25 -27.33
C GLY A 453 36.32 17.19 -26.90
N LYS A 454 36.03 18.29 -26.21
CA LYS A 454 37.06 19.16 -25.59
C LYS A 454 37.54 18.62 -24.24
N ALA A 455 36.68 17.92 -23.50
CA ALA A 455 36.95 17.48 -22.13
C ALA A 455 37.63 16.10 -22.01
N TRP A 456 37.79 15.32 -23.09
CA TRP A 456 38.32 13.95 -23.03
C TRP A 456 39.67 13.78 -22.31
N PRO A 457 40.67 14.69 -22.40
CA PRO A 457 41.95 14.50 -21.72
C PRO A 457 41.81 14.56 -20.19
N VAL A 458 40.87 15.39 -19.70
CA VAL A 458 40.56 15.50 -18.27
C VAL A 458 40.00 14.17 -17.77
N TRP A 459 39.05 13.57 -18.48
CA TRP A 459 38.49 12.27 -18.11
C TRP A 459 39.54 11.15 -18.12
N VAL A 460 40.44 11.13 -19.10
CA VAL A 460 41.53 10.14 -19.19
C VAL A 460 42.50 10.28 -18.01
N THR A 461 42.90 11.49 -17.65
CA THR A 461 43.81 11.72 -16.51
C THR A 461 43.19 11.30 -15.18
N LEU A 462 41.90 11.56 -14.96
CA LEU A 462 41.17 11.10 -13.78
C LEU A 462 41.09 9.56 -13.69
N ILE A 463 40.80 8.89 -14.80
CA ILE A 463 40.76 7.42 -14.87
C ILE A 463 42.14 6.83 -14.62
N LEU A 464 43.19 7.39 -15.23
CA LEU A 464 44.55 6.89 -15.05
C LEU A 464 45.06 7.06 -13.61
N ALA A 465 44.79 8.21 -12.99
CA ALA A 465 45.19 8.47 -11.61
C ALA A 465 44.47 7.55 -10.61
N THR A 466 43.17 7.32 -10.79
CA THR A 466 42.41 6.37 -9.94
C THR A 466 42.86 4.92 -10.18
N ALA A 467 43.12 4.53 -11.43
CA ALA A 467 43.71 3.22 -11.73
C ALA A 467 45.09 3.05 -11.08
N LEU A 468 45.95 4.07 -11.15
CA LEU A 468 47.27 4.07 -10.49
C LEU A 468 47.14 3.86 -8.98
N GLN A 469 46.17 4.52 -8.31
CA GLN A 469 45.89 4.31 -6.89
C GLN A 469 45.46 2.87 -6.59
N HIS A 470 44.53 2.29 -7.37
CA HIS A 470 44.09 0.91 -7.17
C HIS A 470 45.22 -0.11 -7.40
N VAL A 471 46.07 0.11 -8.42
CA VAL A 471 47.21 -0.75 -8.75
C VAL A 471 48.26 -0.68 -7.65
N THR A 472 48.70 0.53 -7.26
CA THR A 472 49.70 0.72 -6.21
C THR A 472 49.21 0.23 -4.84
N ALA A 473 47.92 0.42 -4.51
CA ALA A 473 47.32 -0.16 -3.30
C ALA A 473 47.42 -1.70 -3.29
N LYS A 474 47.07 -2.36 -4.40
CA LYS A 474 47.06 -3.81 -4.50
C LYS A 474 48.47 -4.43 -4.49
N PHE A 475 49.42 -3.81 -5.19
CA PHE A 475 50.73 -4.40 -5.44
C PHE A 475 51.87 -3.86 -4.56
N ALA A 476 51.81 -2.61 -4.11
CA ALA A 476 52.90 -1.97 -3.37
C ALA A 476 52.60 -1.79 -1.88
N PHE A 477 51.36 -1.42 -1.52
CA PHE A 477 51.02 -1.03 -0.15
C PHE A 477 50.36 -2.13 0.69
N ILE A 478 49.65 -3.09 0.09
CA ILE A 478 49.02 -4.19 0.85
C ILE A 478 49.96 -5.41 0.87
N LYS A 479 50.43 -5.77 2.06
CA LYS A 479 51.15 -7.03 2.29
C LYS A 479 50.16 -8.16 2.51
N LYS A 480 50.33 -9.29 1.81
CA LYS A 480 49.60 -10.53 2.05
C LYS A 480 50.56 -11.55 2.64
N GLU A 481 50.76 -11.53 3.95
CA GLU A 481 51.47 -12.60 4.67
C GLU A 481 50.53 -13.19 5.72
N ALA A 482 50.53 -14.52 5.83
CA ALA A 482 49.97 -15.31 6.94
C ALA A 482 48.58 -14.87 7.47
N GLY A 483 47.64 -14.50 6.59
CA GLY A 483 46.23 -14.27 6.95
C GLY A 483 45.90 -12.86 7.49
N THR A 484 46.88 -11.98 7.67
CA THR A 484 46.65 -10.55 7.97
C THR A 484 46.94 -9.68 6.75
N ARG A 485 46.17 -8.60 6.58
CA ARG A 485 46.36 -7.61 5.51
C ARG A 485 46.93 -6.34 6.12
N ASP A 486 48.25 -6.26 6.19
CA ASP A 486 48.95 -5.13 6.78
C ASP A 486 49.49 -4.16 5.73
N LEU A 487 49.62 -2.88 6.13
CA LEU A 487 50.18 -1.82 5.28
C LEU A 487 51.70 -1.90 5.26
N ASN A 488 52.27 -2.06 4.06
CA ASN A 488 53.70 -1.97 3.78
C ASN A 488 54.06 -0.59 3.20
N LYS A 489 55.32 -0.16 3.39
CA LYS A 489 55.88 1.08 2.80
C LYS A 489 55.04 2.34 3.04
N ARG A 490 54.76 2.66 4.31
CA ARG A 490 53.90 3.78 4.73
C ARG A 490 54.35 5.15 4.22
N GLU A 491 55.66 5.42 4.19
CA GLU A 491 56.20 6.71 3.73
C GLU A 491 55.87 6.99 2.25
N SER A 492 56.01 5.98 1.40
CA SER A 492 55.65 6.09 -0.03
C SER A 492 54.15 6.28 -0.23
N LEU A 493 53.31 5.70 0.64
CA LEU A 493 51.87 5.92 0.64
C LEU A 493 51.54 7.38 0.98
N TYR A 494 52.20 7.96 1.98
CA TYR A 494 51.99 9.38 2.34
C TYR A 494 52.41 10.31 1.21
N LEU A 495 53.56 10.06 0.57
CA LEU A 495 54.02 10.85 -0.57
C LEU A 495 53.04 10.77 -1.76
N LEU A 496 52.59 9.57 -2.12
CA LEU A 496 51.64 9.39 -3.21
C LEU A 496 50.29 10.05 -2.91
N THR A 497 49.84 9.99 -1.65
CA THR A 497 48.60 10.64 -1.22
C THR A 497 48.68 12.16 -1.35
N TYR A 498 49.82 12.75 -0.96
CA TYR A 498 50.06 14.19 -1.12
C TYR A 498 50.09 14.61 -2.60
N LEU A 499 50.82 13.88 -3.44
CA LEU A 499 50.93 14.19 -4.88
C LEU A 499 49.57 14.11 -5.60
N LEU A 500 48.70 13.17 -5.19
CA LEU A 500 47.39 12.96 -5.82
C LEU A 500 46.28 13.80 -5.19
N PHE A 501 46.56 14.66 -4.21
CA PHE A 501 45.55 15.44 -3.48
C PHE A 501 44.66 16.30 -4.39
N LEU A 502 45.26 17.06 -5.32
CA LEU A 502 44.51 17.93 -6.24
C LEU A 502 43.63 17.12 -7.19
N ILE A 503 44.14 16.00 -7.71
CA ILE A 503 43.37 15.10 -8.59
C ILE A 503 42.21 14.46 -7.81
N ASN A 504 42.46 14.00 -6.59
CA ASN A 504 41.43 13.44 -5.72
C ASN A 504 40.35 14.44 -5.33
N THR A 505 40.68 15.73 -5.26
CA THR A 505 39.69 16.79 -5.04
C THR A 505 38.71 16.87 -6.22
N LEU A 506 39.20 16.77 -7.46
CA LEU A 506 38.34 16.71 -8.66
C LEU A 506 37.49 15.42 -8.70
N VAL A 507 38.10 14.26 -8.40
CA VAL A 507 37.35 12.99 -8.28
C VAL A 507 36.27 13.09 -7.20
N GLY A 508 36.59 13.74 -6.07
CA GLY A 508 35.65 13.98 -4.97
C GLY A 508 34.43 14.78 -5.39
N GLN A 509 34.58 15.79 -6.25
CA GLN A 509 33.44 16.53 -6.81
C GLN A 509 32.53 15.64 -7.66
N ILE A 510 33.12 14.75 -8.48
CA ILE A 510 32.35 13.79 -9.28
C ILE A 510 31.58 12.83 -8.36
N VAL A 511 32.22 12.33 -7.30
CA VAL A 511 31.55 11.47 -6.31
C VAL A 511 30.43 12.21 -5.58
N ALA A 512 30.60 13.50 -5.27
CA ALA A 512 29.56 14.32 -4.65
C ALA A 512 28.33 14.51 -5.57
N LEU A 513 28.56 14.83 -6.85
CA LEU A 513 27.49 14.90 -7.86
C LEU A 513 26.79 13.55 -8.03
N TRP A 514 27.57 12.46 -8.12
CA TRP A 514 27.03 11.12 -8.24
C TRP A 514 26.21 10.69 -7.02
N ARG A 515 26.64 11.08 -5.81
CA ARG A 515 25.89 10.88 -4.57
C ARG A 515 24.53 11.56 -4.65
N MET A 516 24.48 12.82 -5.08
CA MET A 516 23.23 13.56 -5.26
C MET A 516 22.30 12.87 -6.27
N VAL A 517 22.83 12.42 -7.41
CA VAL A 517 22.05 11.74 -8.46
C VAL A 517 21.48 10.42 -7.95
N ILE A 518 22.30 9.55 -7.34
CA ILE A 518 21.81 8.27 -6.81
C ILE A 518 20.77 8.48 -5.71
N THR A 519 20.97 9.42 -4.79
CA THR A 519 19.99 9.65 -3.73
C THR A 519 18.67 10.18 -4.27
N ALA A 520 18.71 11.06 -5.28
CA ALA A 520 17.50 11.55 -5.95
C ALA A 520 16.75 10.41 -6.64
N LEU A 521 17.45 9.62 -7.47
CA LEU A 521 16.86 8.47 -8.17
C LEU A 521 16.28 7.44 -7.20
N TYR A 522 17.02 7.11 -6.13
CA TYR A 522 16.55 6.17 -5.12
C TYR A 522 15.26 6.65 -4.45
N ASN A 523 15.20 7.92 -4.06
CA ASN A 523 14.03 8.52 -3.42
C ASN A 523 12.82 8.56 -4.35
N ILE A 524 13.01 8.93 -5.62
CA ILE A 524 11.92 8.98 -6.61
C ILE A 524 11.34 7.59 -6.87
N ILE A 525 12.20 6.58 -7.05
CA ILE A 525 11.76 5.19 -7.29
C ILE A 525 11.02 4.62 -6.07
N HIS A 526 11.51 4.90 -4.85
CA HIS A 526 10.94 4.36 -3.62
C HIS A 526 9.85 5.23 -3.00
N PHE A 527 9.52 6.39 -3.57
CA PHE A 527 8.56 7.34 -2.99
C PHE A 527 7.19 6.72 -2.74
N GLY A 528 6.71 5.87 -3.66
CA GLY A 528 5.41 5.19 -3.54
C GLY A 528 5.36 4.10 -2.47
N ARG A 529 6.44 3.84 -1.72
CA ARG A 529 6.55 2.76 -0.74
C ARG A 529 6.44 3.28 0.69
N ILE A 530 5.73 2.52 1.51
CA ILE A 530 5.56 2.80 2.95
C ILE A 530 6.43 1.91 3.84
N ASP A 531 6.95 0.82 3.28
CA ASP A 531 7.68 -0.23 4.01
C ASP A 531 9.18 0.07 4.21
N ILE A 532 9.67 1.17 3.63
CA ILE A 532 11.05 1.64 3.73
C ILE A 532 11.02 3.13 4.12
N SER A 533 11.93 3.53 5.02
CA SER A 533 12.19 4.94 5.31
C SER A 533 13.09 5.54 4.23
N LEU A 534 12.72 6.71 3.70
CA LEU A 534 13.58 7.49 2.79
C LEU A 534 14.69 8.25 3.54
N LEU A 535 14.55 8.38 4.86
CA LEU A 535 15.52 9.03 5.74
C LEU A 535 16.57 8.03 6.25
N HIS A 536 17.68 8.59 6.74
CA HIS A 536 18.74 7.83 7.40
C HIS A 536 18.22 7.04 8.62
N ARG A 537 18.89 5.93 8.96
CA ARG A 537 18.50 5.00 10.04
C ARG A 537 18.24 5.64 11.41
N THR A 538 18.93 6.73 11.72
CA THR A 538 18.72 7.49 12.99
C THR A 538 17.51 8.40 12.96
N ALA A 539 17.02 8.76 11.77
CA ALA A 539 15.92 9.69 11.54
C ALA A 539 14.65 9.00 11.01
N GLU A 540 14.60 7.66 10.98
CA GLU A 540 13.44 6.88 10.52
C GLU A 540 12.15 7.23 11.25
N SER A 541 12.24 7.69 12.50
CA SER A 541 11.07 8.10 13.29
C SER A 541 10.42 9.39 12.81
N TYR A 542 11.12 10.20 12.00
CA TYR A 542 10.61 11.44 11.43
C TYR A 542 9.96 11.22 10.05
N ASP A 543 10.12 10.04 9.45
CA ASP A 543 9.43 9.69 8.21
C ASP A 543 7.98 9.29 8.53
N PRO A 544 6.98 10.08 8.11
CA PRO A 544 5.58 9.81 8.45
C PRO A 544 5.07 8.52 7.81
N ALA A 545 5.51 8.19 6.59
CA ALA A 545 5.05 6.99 5.87
C ALA A 545 5.56 5.72 6.57
N TYR A 546 6.85 5.72 6.93
CA TYR A 546 7.47 4.59 7.62
C TYR A 546 6.98 4.45 9.08
N GLN A 547 6.81 5.56 9.80
CA GLN A 547 6.22 5.55 11.13
C GLN A 547 4.81 4.96 11.11
N TYR A 548 4.01 5.32 10.12
CA TYR A 548 2.66 4.80 9.95
C TYR A 548 2.65 3.28 9.75
N TYR A 549 3.50 2.80 8.84
CA TYR A 549 3.66 1.38 8.54
C TYR A 549 4.12 0.56 9.76
N THR A 550 5.14 1.04 10.47
CA THR A 550 5.68 0.34 11.64
C THR A 550 4.67 0.27 12.79
N GLN A 551 3.92 1.35 13.06
CA GLN A 551 2.87 1.33 14.07
C GLN A 551 1.70 0.41 13.70
N PHE A 552 1.31 0.37 12.42
CA PHE A 552 0.34 -0.60 11.92
C PHE A 552 0.79 -2.03 12.20
N LEU A 553 2.05 -2.36 11.85
CA LEU A 553 2.60 -3.70 12.00
C LEU A 553 2.65 -4.14 13.46
N LYS A 554 2.98 -3.21 14.36
CA LYS A 554 2.98 -3.43 15.81
C LYS A 554 1.60 -3.86 16.32
N VAL A 555 0.54 -3.18 15.89
CA VAL A 555 -0.84 -3.53 16.26
C VAL A 555 -1.22 -4.89 15.68
N GLU A 556 -0.98 -5.11 14.39
CA GLU A 556 -1.36 -6.33 13.68
C GLU A 556 -0.75 -7.59 14.32
N VAL A 557 0.55 -7.57 14.62
CA VAL A 557 1.26 -8.70 15.23
C VAL A 557 0.82 -8.93 16.68
N SER A 558 0.54 -7.86 17.43
CA SER A 558 0.08 -7.97 18.82
C SER A 558 -1.29 -8.65 18.95
N GLN A 559 -2.18 -8.46 17.96
CA GLN A 559 -3.54 -8.97 18.01
C GLN A 559 -3.72 -10.30 17.27
N SER A 560 -2.94 -10.56 16.22
CA SER A 560 -3.18 -11.69 15.30
C SER A 560 -2.03 -12.69 15.22
N HIS A 561 -1.27 -12.89 16.31
CA HIS A 561 -0.15 -13.82 16.32
C HIS A 561 -0.60 -15.27 16.03
N PRO A 562 -0.12 -15.92 14.94
CA PRO A 562 -0.66 -17.20 14.48
C PRO A 562 -0.46 -18.34 15.49
N VAL A 563 0.64 -18.33 16.25
CA VAL A 563 0.90 -19.35 17.29
C VAL A 563 -0.07 -19.22 18.46
N MET A 564 -0.42 -17.99 18.86
CA MET A 564 -1.35 -17.78 19.97
C MET A 564 -2.77 -18.16 19.55
N LYS A 565 -3.18 -17.81 18.34
CA LYS A 565 -4.45 -18.26 17.77
C LYS A 565 -4.54 -19.79 17.69
N ALA A 566 -3.49 -20.46 17.20
CA ALA A 566 -3.42 -21.92 17.18
C ALA A 566 -3.53 -22.53 18.58
N PHE A 567 -2.83 -21.95 19.57
CA PHE A 567 -2.88 -22.41 20.96
C PHE A 567 -4.27 -22.26 21.57
N CYS A 568 -4.94 -21.13 21.35
CA CYS A 568 -6.31 -20.93 21.78
C CYS A 568 -7.28 -21.91 21.09
N GLY A 569 -7.04 -22.25 19.82
CA GLY A 569 -7.81 -23.26 19.09
C GLY A 569 -7.74 -24.62 19.78
N LEU A 570 -6.52 -25.09 20.04
CA LEU A 570 -6.30 -26.35 20.77
C LEU A 570 -6.96 -26.37 22.16
N LEU A 571 -6.93 -25.26 22.90
CA LEU A 571 -7.61 -25.16 24.20
C LEU A 571 -9.13 -25.25 24.07
N LEU A 572 -9.70 -24.60 23.06
CA LEU A 572 -11.12 -24.60 22.81
C LEU A 572 -11.59 -26.00 22.39
N ASP A 573 -10.86 -26.66 21.50
CA ASP A 573 -11.14 -28.03 21.07
C ASP A 573 -11.10 -29.00 22.25
N MET A 574 -10.08 -28.89 23.11
CA MET A 574 -10.01 -29.68 24.35
C MET A 574 -11.21 -29.43 25.29
N MET A 575 -11.65 -28.18 25.45
CA MET A 575 -12.82 -27.87 26.28
C MET A 575 -14.11 -28.45 25.69
N VAL A 576 -14.29 -28.38 24.37
CA VAL A 576 -15.46 -28.94 23.69
C VAL A 576 -15.46 -30.46 23.75
N GLU A 577 -14.32 -31.11 23.50
CA GLU A 577 -14.17 -32.56 23.59
C GLU A 577 -14.38 -33.07 25.03
N CYS A 578 -13.78 -32.41 26.03
CA CYS A 578 -14.00 -32.74 27.44
C CYS A 578 -15.45 -32.49 27.88
N GLY A 579 -16.11 -31.44 27.39
CA GLY A 579 -17.53 -31.16 27.68
C GLY A 579 -18.46 -32.23 27.07
N ARG A 580 -18.17 -32.67 25.85
CA ARG A 580 -18.94 -33.71 25.14
C ARG A 580 -18.70 -35.11 25.71
N ALA A 581 -17.47 -35.39 26.13
CA ALA A 581 -17.12 -36.61 26.87
C ALA A 581 -17.74 -36.61 28.27
N GLY A 582 -17.74 -35.48 28.97
CA GLY A 582 -18.41 -35.31 30.27
C GLY A 582 -19.92 -35.51 30.18
N HIS A 583 -20.56 -35.08 29.09
CA HIS A 583 -21.99 -35.33 28.85
C HIS A 583 -22.28 -36.80 28.52
N LYS A 584 -21.46 -37.44 27.66
CA LYS A 584 -21.57 -38.88 27.38
C LYS A 584 -21.30 -39.76 28.61
N ILE A 585 -20.45 -39.31 29.52
CA ILE A 585 -20.19 -40.02 30.79
C ILE A 585 -21.36 -39.82 31.74
N ARG A 586 -21.95 -38.62 31.83
CA ARG A 586 -23.12 -38.35 32.67
C ARG A 586 -24.37 -39.11 32.24
N ASP A 587 -24.55 -39.34 30.93
CA ASP A 587 -25.64 -40.16 30.39
C ASP A 587 -25.35 -41.67 30.50
N ALA A 588 -24.10 -42.08 30.79
CA ALA A 588 -23.70 -43.47 31.01
C ALA A 588 -23.52 -43.84 32.49
N GLU A 589 -23.46 -42.86 33.40
CA GLU A 589 -23.24 -43.01 34.84
C GLU A 589 -24.53 -43.19 35.67
N GLU A 590 -25.68 -43.47 35.05
CA GLU A 590 -26.87 -43.95 35.78
C GLU A 590 -26.72 -45.39 36.31
N GLY A 591 -25.55 -46.02 36.12
CA GLY A 591 -25.20 -47.26 36.78
C GLY A 591 -23.69 -47.53 36.83
N ILE A 592 -23.14 -47.52 38.05
CA ILE A 592 -21.90 -48.21 38.51
C ILE A 592 -20.55 -47.43 38.43
N GLU A 593 -20.00 -47.23 39.65
CA GLU A 593 -18.59 -47.06 40.10
C GLU A 593 -17.85 -45.69 40.04
N GLU A 594 -17.74 -45.10 41.25
CA GLU A 594 -17.13 -43.82 41.63
C GLU A 594 -15.57 -43.77 41.64
N ASN A 595 -14.84 -44.80 41.18
CA ASN A 595 -13.38 -44.91 41.40
C ASN A 595 -12.47 -44.92 40.15
N ARG A 596 -13.04 -44.86 38.93
CA ARG A 596 -12.26 -44.79 37.68
C ARG A 596 -11.75 -43.39 37.26
N PRO A 597 -12.39 -42.24 37.58
CA PRO A 597 -11.94 -40.96 37.02
C PRO A 597 -10.60 -40.47 37.60
N ARG A 598 -10.27 -40.84 38.85
CA ARG A 598 -9.02 -40.44 39.53
C ARG A 598 -7.75 -41.09 38.95
N LYS A 599 -7.82 -42.34 38.48
CA LYS A 599 -6.66 -43.09 37.95
C LYS A 599 -6.30 -42.68 36.51
N ALA A 600 -7.30 -42.37 35.67
CA ALA A 600 -7.06 -41.85 34.33
C ALA A 600 -6.42 -40.44 34.38
N ALA A 601 -6.91 -39.59 35.27
CA ALA A 601 -6.34 -38.26 35.51
C ALA A 601 -4.91 -38.31 36.08
N SER A 602 -4.58 -39.27 36.96
CA SER A 602 -3.23 -39.42 37.50
C SER A 602 -2.23 -39.93 36.46
N SER A 603 -2.62 -40.88 35.59
CA SER A 603 -1.81 -41.36 34.47
C SER A 603 -1.47 -40.25 33.46
N SER A 604 -2.45 -39.40 33.14
CA SER A 604 -2.24 -38.22 32.27
C SER A 604 -1.23 -37.22 32.88
N ARG A 605 -1.33 -36.96 34.20
CA ARG A 605 -0.36 -36.09 34.90
C ARG A 605 1.06 -36.65 34.90
N ILE A 606 1.21 -37.97 35.05
CA ILE A 606 2.52 -38.62 34.99
C ILE A 606 3.13 -38.45 33.59
N ARG A 607 2.34 -38.66 32.53
CA ARG A 607 2.77 -38.44 31.14
C ARG A 607 3.20 -37.00 30.89
N ALA A 608 2.44 -36.03 31.39
CA ALA A 608 2.78 -34.61 31.29
C ALA A 608 4.11 -34.28 31.99
N ARG A 609 4.36 -34.86 33.18
CA ARG A 609 5.64 -34.69 33.90
C ARG A 609 6.83 -35.22 33.09
N TRP A 610 6.68 -36.39 32.46
CA TRP A 610 7.71 -36.95 31.56
C TRP A 610 7.93 -36.07 30.32
N GLN A 611 6.88 -35.52 29.71
CA GLN A 611 6.99 -34.60 28.57
C GLN A 611 7.69 -33.28 28.94
N VAL A 612 7.43 -32.75 30.14
CA VAL A 612 8.16 -31.58 30.67
C VAL A 612 9.63 -31.91 30.84
N LEU A 613 9.97 -33.05 31.45
CA LEU A 613 11.36 -33.48 31.61
C LEU A 613 12.05 -33.64 30.25
N TYR A 614 11.41 -34.31 29.29
CA TYR A 614 11.91 -34.50 27.93
C TYR A 614 12.21 -33.15 27.24
N THR A 615 11.33 -32.17 27.41
CA THR A 615 11.52 -30.83 26.83
C THR A 615 12.70 -30.10 27.46
N LEU A 616 12.84 -30.17 28.79
CA LEU A 616 13.93 -29.50 29.53
C LEU A 616 15.30 -30.14 29.27
N VAL A 617 15.38 -31.46 29.13
CA VAL A 617 16.61 -32.17 28.77
C VAL A 617 17.12 -31.73 27.40
N ASN A 618 16.21 -31.59 26.43
CA ASN A 618 16.55 -31.16 25.07
C ASN A 618 16.77 -29.64 24.93
N ASN A 619 16.39 -28.84 25.93
CA ASN A 619 16.48 -27.37 25.90
C ASN A 619 17.03 -26.82 27.23
N PRO A 620 18.35 -26.95 27.50
CA PRO A 620 18.93 -26.63 28.80
C PRO A 620 18.81 -25.15 29.20
N SER A 621 18.78 -24.23 28.23
CA SER A 621 18.61 -22.78 28.48
C SER A 621 17.27 -22.43 29.14
N LEU A 622 16.24 -23.24 28.95
CA LEU A 622 14.91 -23.03 29.55
C LEU A 622 14.86 -23.39 31.04
N LEU A 623 15.87 -24.09 31.56
CA LEU A 623 15.87 -24.53 32.95
C LEU A 623 16.06 -23.34 33.91
N GLY A 624 16.96 -22.42 33.56
CA GLY A 624 17.18 -21.18 34.32
C GLY A 624 15.94 -20.28 34.31
N SER A 625 15.37 -20.04 33.12
CA SER A 625 14.19 -19.19 32.98
C SER A 625 12.96 -19.78 33.67
N ARG A 626 12.72 -21.09 33.57
CA ARG A 626 11.62 -21.77 34.27
C ARG A 626 11.71 -21.58 35.78
N LYS A 627 12.87 -21.82 36.40
CA LYS A 627 13.05 -21.65 37.85
C LYS A 627 12.80 -20.20 38.26
N HIS A 628 13.35 -19.25 37.52
CA HIS A 628 13.15 -17.82 37.77
C HIS A 628 11.68 -17.40 37.72
N PHE A 629 10.93 -17.80 36.68
CA PHE A 629 9.50 -17.47 36.56
C PHE A 629 8.62 -18.17 37.60
N GLN A 630 8.97 -19.39 38.02
CA GLN A 630 8.27 -20.10 39.09
C GLN A 630 8.44 -19.41 40.45
N ILE A 631 9.67 -18.97 40.77
CA ILE A 631 9.96 -18.22 41.99
C ILE A 631 9.16 -16.91 42.00
N ARG A 632 9.14 -16.18 40.87
CA ARG A 632 8.37 -14.93 40.72
C ARG A 632 6.86 -15.12 40.87
N GLN A 633 6.26 -16.16 40.28
CA GLN A 633 4.84 -16.47 40.47
C GLN A 633 4.52 -16.86 41.92
N THR A 634 5.43 -17.56 42.58
CA THR A 634 5.28 -17.91 44.01
C THR A 634 5.33 -16.65 44.87
N SER A 635 6.21 -15.69 44.58
CA SER A 635 6.25 -14.41 45.32
C SER A 635 5.04 -13.50 45.04
N GLU A 636 4.57 -13.41 43.79
CA GLU A 636 3.39 -12.60 43.43
C GLU A 636 2.07 -13.24 43.94
N SER A 637 1.97 -14.57 43.99
CA SER A 637 0.82 -15.25 44.61
C SER A 637 0.80 -15.16 46.14
N ILE A 638 1.97 -15.09 46.79
CA ILE A 638 2.09 -14.77 48.23
C ILE A 638 1.70 -13.31 48.52
N LEU A 639 1.92 -12.39 47.58
CA LEU A 639 1.52 -10.98 47.71
C LEU A 639 0.02 -10.74 47.47
N ASN A 640 -0.60 -11.51 46.58
CA ASN A 640 -2.01 -11.36 46.17
C ASN A 640 -2.99 -12.35 46.83
N GLY A 641 -2.52 -13.18 47.77
CA GLY A 641 -3.35 -14.12 48.50
C GLY A 641 -2.97 -14.15 49.97
N THR A 642 -3.86 -13.66 50.83
CA THR A 642 -3.82 -13.94 52.28
C THR A 642 -3.76 -15.46 52.48
N PRO A 643 -2.73 -16.02 53.12
CA PRO A 643 -2.64 -17.45 53.33
C PRO A 643 -3.58 -17.83 54.47
N ASN A 644 -4.75 -18.39 54.15
CA ASN A 644 -5.62 -19.02 55.12
C ASN A 644 -5.01 -20.36 55.55
N HIS A 645 -4.02 -20.30 56.43
CA HIS A 645 -3.49 -21.49 57.10
C HIS A 645 -4.32 -21.72 58.36
N SER A 646 -5.22 -22.71 58.34
CA SER A 646 -5.79 -23.25 59.57
C SER A 646 -4.65 -23.93 60.36
N SER A 647 -4.05 -23.19 61.29
CA SER A 647 -3.01 -23.69 62.18
C SER A 647 -3.65 -24.60 63.24
N LYS A 648 -3.37 -25.90 63.17
CA LYS A 648 -3.58 -26.82 64.28
C LYS A 648 -2.48 -26.54 65.32
N LYS A 649 -2.91 -26.02 66.47
CA LYS A 649 -2.15 -25.73 67.70
C LYS A 649 -1.19 -26.88 68.05
N GLY A 650 0.08 -26.54 68.31
CA GLY A 650 1.08 -27.41 68.94
C GLY A 650 2.10 -26.54 69.68
N SER A 651 2.04 -26.55 71.00
CA SER A 651 2.75 -25.66 71.93
C SER A 651 4.22 -26.05 72.15
N ARG A 652 5.13 -25.06 72.22
CA ARG A 652 6.15 -24.97 73.30
C ARG A 652 6.85 -23.58 73.38
N LYS A 653 6.78 -23.00 74.59
CA LYS A 653 7.56 -21.93 75.27
C LYS A 653 9.09 -22.01 75.05
N GLU A 654 10.01 -21.06 75.31
CA GLU A 654 10.11 -19.70 75.93
C GLU A 654 11.54 -19.18 75.57
N SER A 655 11.85 -17.90 75.30
CA SER A 655 12.43 -16.88 76.23
C SER A 655 13.00 -15.72 75.37
N GLY A 656 12.66 -14.42 75.51
CA GLY A 656 13.19 -13.35 76.41
C GLY A 656 14.62 -12.89 76.01
N ARG A 657 15.01 -11.64 75.67
CA ARG A 657 14.66 -10.23 76.01
C ARG A 657 15.33 -9.22 74.98
N PRO A 658 15.11 -7.88 75.05
CA PRO A 658 15.35 -6.88 73.98
C PRO A 658 16.52 -5.86 74.23
N ALA A 659 16.81 -5.01 73.20
CA ALA A 659 17.51 -3.70 73.14
C ALA A 659 18.49 -3.66 71.91
N ALA A 660 18.77 -2.61 71.14
CA ALA A 660 18.53 -1.16 71.16
C ALA A 660 18.69 -0.56 69.73
N GLU A 661 18.18 0.66 69.54
CA GLU A 661 18.40 1.62 68.44
C GLU A 661 19.89 2.05 68.29
N PRO A 662 20.33 2.64 67.14
CA PRO A 662 20.23 4.11 66.97
C PRO A 662 20.07 4.69 65.54
N ALA A 663 19.32 5.81 65.51
CA ALA A 663 19.56 7.14 64.91
C ALA A 663 20.20 7.38 63.52
N GLU A 664 19.42 8.11 62.72
CA GLU A 664 19.69 9.27 61.82
C GLU A 664 21.14 9.70 61.48
N SER A 665 21.34 10.04 60.21
CA SER A 665 22.06 11.26 59.82
C SER A 665 21.50 11.87 58.53
N THR A 666 21.15 13.13 58.67
CA THR A 666 20.69 14.15 57.73
C THR A 666 21.85 14.68 56.88
N GLU A 667 21.62 15.10 55.62
CA GLU A 667 22.05 16.40 55.09
C GLU A 667 21.74 16.55 53.58
N ASN A 668 20.87 17.52 53.27
CA ASN A 668 20.88 18.32 52.03
C ASN A 668 21.35 19.72 52.44
N PRO A 669 21.95 20.51 51.52
CA PRO A 669 21.17 21.66 51.08
C PRO A 669 21.31 22.02 49.58
N THR A 670 20.20 22.58 49.09
CA THR A 670 19.94 23.40 47.90
C THR A 670 20.79 24.67 47.79
N ASN A 671 21.13 25.09 46.56
CA ASN A 671 20.83 26.42 45.95
C ASN A 671 21.41 26.52 44.52
N GLN A 672 20.55 26.78 43.52
CA GLN A 672 20.43 28.04 42.76
C GLN A 672 21.68 28.44 41.95
N ASP A 673 21.57 28.43 40.61
CA ASP A 673 21.56 29.72 39.90
C ASP A 673 20.93 29.65 38.51
N LYS A 674 20.27 30.74 38.15
CA LYS A 674 19.46 30.98 36.95
C LYS A 674 19.72 32.43 36.57
N SER A 675 20.30 32.70 35.41
CA SER A 675 20.24 34.03 34.78
C SER A 675 20.62 33.95 33.30
N ASP A 676 19.74 34.58 32.51
CA ASP A 676 19.86 35.14 31.16
C ASP A 676 19.96 34.25 29.91
#